data_AF-A0A813ZGW0-F1
#
_entry.id   AF-A0A813ZGW0-F1
#
_cell.length_a   1.000
_cell.length_b   1.000
_cell.length_c   1.000
_cell.angle_alpha   90.00
_cell.angle_beta   90.00
_cell.angle_gamma   90.00
#
_symmetry.space_group_name_H-M   'P 1'
#
loop_
_entity.id
_entity.type
_entity.pdbx_description
1 polymer ?
#
loop_
_entity_poly.entity_id
_entity_poly.type
_entity_poly.pdbx_seq_one_letter_code
_entity_poly.pdbx_strand_id
1 'polypeptide(L)'
;MKISDVLFCVYFLNAIDLSSQIFTSDDMLIDAKTLNSLILSDDFNDKYRILEADLDQASKISYDNSHILNAIYFDASYNSTETKYISYDIPSEKNFKEYVESLGISNSHNLIIYDRSANGFTAAARTWFLFKVFGMEKVTILNGGFRAYNSQKFQVTCKVTSFQRANFSTNFKADLKRDFNQIVDVTKFKNETLIDARERSEYDSGFIPTAINIPFSSLFNSQTKLLKSKNQLSDLLSSANISLNDKLITYCLRGLRGSALMFVLKYLEAEQVSLYVTTATSYNYHSKECPLTSARNLYQLILRRDFLDKYRLLEADLDQASKTSYLNSHIPTAIYFDASYNSTGNIDKFIAYDIPNEKKFREYVGSLGISNSHHIIIYDRSPNGFLAAARAAYLFKVFGMDNVSILNGGLNVYSSLNFPLTQRIINYKPRQFSTYYRPLLVKNFDQIQGIIKAQNETLIDAREQTEYEQGFIPTSINIPFSSLFDPTTKLLKTQEELLEIFESKNIDLCRPIVTYCVKSIRCSATKFALDYIGAKRVAVYIIRSDLAFDDCRENIKYGEVSAKSVPEQVEMFNNYLTNVESSSFSTEDESSKAFIELFADDKTLAKSGERLEEILKDFERIIEDLNEWCYFNKVNINSIRHFL
;
A
#
# COMPACT_ATOMS: atom_id res chain seq x y z
N MET A 1 3.71 82.82 -9.18
CA MET A 1 4.44 81.53 -9.25
C MET A 1 5.33 81.57 -10.46
N LYS A 2 6.64 81.35 -10.29
CA LYS A 2 7.56 81.29 -11.42
C LYS A 2 7.36 79.93 -12.12
N ILE A 3 7.57 79.88 -13.44
CA ILE A 3 7.47 78.65 -14.24
C ILE A 3 8.41 77.54 -13.68
N SER A 4 9.49 77.93 -13.00
CA SER A 4 10.38 77.02 -12.25
C SER A 4 9.68 76.25 -11.13
N ASP A 5 8.69 76.86 -10.48
CA ASP A 5 7.99 76.27 -9.33
C ASP A 5 6.96 75.23 -9.79
N VAL A 6 6.40 75.42 -10.99
CA VAL A 6 5.49 74.45 -11.64
C VAL A 6 6.27 73.26 -12.19
N LEU A 7 7.46 73.48 -12.77
CA LEU A 7 8.32 72.38 -13.22
C LEU A 7 8.87 71.54 -12.07
N PHE A 8 9.16 72.13 -10.90
CA PHE A 8 9.57 71.37 -9.72
C PHE A 8 8.44 70.49 -9.19
N CYS A 9 7.19 70.99 -9.15
CA CYS A 9 6.03 70.17 -8.79
C CYS A 9 5.72 69.07 -9.82
N VAL A 10 5.89 69.33 -11.12
CA VAL A 10 5.68 68.33 -12.17
C VAL A 10 6.80 67.26 -12.17
N TYR A 11 8.03 67.61 -11.80
CA TYR A 11 9.10 66.62 -11.60
C TYR A 11 8.92 65.82 -10.29
N PHE A 12 8.43 66.45 -9.21
CA PHE A 12 8.15 65.75 -7.95
C PHE A 12 6.93 64.81 -8.05
N LEU A 13 5.92 65.18 -8.83
CA LEU A 13 4.73 64.34 -9.07
C LEU A 13 5.00 63.20 -10.08
N ASN A 14 5.95 63.37 -11.01
CA ASN A 14 6.38 62.31 -11.93
C ASN A 14 7.50 61.40 -11.37
N ALA A 15 8.07 61.74 -10.21
CA ALA A 15 9.06 60.90 -9.51
C ALA A 15 8.41 59.96 -8.47
N ILE A 16 7.10 60.05 -8.27
CA ILE A 16 6.33 59.02 -7.56
C ILE A 16 5.98 57.95 -8.60
N ASP A 17 6.83 56.94 -8.69
CA ASP A 17 6.59 55.72 -9.44
C ASP A 17 5.22 55.14 -9.05
N LEU A 18 4.24 55.30 -9.94
CA LEU A 18 2.82 55.01 -9.74
C LEU A 18 2.51 53.51 -9.85
N SER A 19 3.44 52.66 -9.42
CA SER A 19 3.30 51.20 -9.37
C SER A 19 3.14 50.64 -7.96
N SER A 20 3.11 51.47 -6.91
CA SER A 20 2.80 50.97 -5.57
C SER A 20 1.28 50.79 -5.44
N GLN A 21 0.79 49.60 -5.76
CA GLN A 21 -0.52 49.17 -5.25
C GLN A 21 -0.53 49.38 -3.73
N ILE A 22 -1.55 50.07 -3.22
CA ILE A 22 -1.77 50.20 -1.78
C ILE A 22 -2.11 48.80 -1.28
N PHE A 23 -1.20 48.20 -0.53
CA PHE A 23 -1.45 46.91 0.12
C PHE A 23 -2.65 47.01 1.04
N THR A 24 -3.59 46.10 0.86
CA THR A 24 -4.78 45.96 1.70
C THR A 24 -4.68 44.70 2.53
N SER A 25 -5.42 44.61 3.64
CA SER A 25 -5.42 43.39 4.45
C SER A 25 -5.94 42.14 3.73
N ASP A 26 -6.55 42.33 2.56
CA ASP A 26 -7.18 41.28 1.77
C ASP A 26 -6.21 40.70 0.72
N ASP A 27 -5.04 41.31 0.55
CA ASP A 27 -4.00 40.82 -0.35
C ASP A 27 -3.36 39.54 0.21
N MET A 28 -3.41 38.46 -0.57
CA MET A 28 -2.80 37.18 -0.20
C MET A 28 -1.26 37.18 -0.26
N LEU A 29 -0.67 38.16 -0.96
CA LEU A 29 0.76 38.21 -1.23
C LEU A 29 1.29 39.63 -0.96
N ILE A 30 2.40 39.75 -0.22
CA ILE A 30 3.08 41.03 0.05
C ILE A 30 4.53 40.96 -0.41
N ASP A 31 5.06 42.03 -0.98
CA ASP A 31 6.49 42.14 -1.30
C ASP A 31 7.32 42.70 -0.13
N ALA A 32 8.63 42.53 -0.19
CA ALA A 32 9.54 42.94 0.88
C ALA A 32 9.54 44.45 1.15
N LYS A 33 9.42 45.29 0.12
CA LYS A 33 9.46 46.76 0.24
C LYS A 33 8.21 47.24 0.96
N THR A 34 7.07 46.73 0.53
CA THR A 34 5.75 47.00 1.13
C THR A 34 5.71 46.55 2.58
N LEU A 35 6.20 45.33 2.88
CA LEU A 35 6.29 44.85 4.27
C LEU A 35 7.21 45.74 5.12
N ASN A 36 8.37 46.12 4.61
CA ASN A 36 9.30 47.00 5.35
C ASN A 36 8.68 48.36 5.67
N SER A 37 7.92 48.95 4.74
CA SER A 37 7.17 50.18 5.00
C SER A 37 6.05 49.98 6.03
N LEU A 38 5.35 48.84 5.98
CA LEU A 38 4.24 48.54 6.88
C LEU A 38 4.70 48.31 8.33
N ILE A 39 5.82 47.62 8.54
CA ILE A 39 6.34 47.31 9.89
C ILE A 39 6.72 48.56 10.69
N LEU A 40 6.98 49.67 10.01
CA LEU A 40 7.37 50.94 10.63
C LEU A 40 6.17 51.78 11.11
N SER A 41 4.93 51.32 10.95
CA SER A 41 3.76 52.04 11.46
C SER A 41 3.61 51.85 12.98
N ASP A 42 3.21 52.91 13.68
CA ASP A 42 3.07 52.91 15.15
C ASP A 42 2.04 51.90 15.66
N ASP A 43 1.03 51.57 14.84
CA ASP A 43 -0.07 50.66 15.14
C ASP A 43 0.13 49.24 14.58
N PHE A 44 1.33 48.93 14.06
CA PHE A 44 1.58 47.67 13.36
C PHE A 44 1.24 46.46 14.24
N ASN A 45 1.73 46.45 15.48
CA ASN A 45 1.53 45.34 16.42
C ASN A 45 0.10 45.26 16.97
N ASP A 46 -0.77 46.24 16.74
CA ASP A 46 -2.19 46.13 17.10
C ASP A 46 -2.98 45.41 16.00
N LYS A 47 -2.50 45.50 14.75
CA LYS A 47 -3.20 45.01 13.55
C LYS A 47 -2.59 43.76 12.94
N TYR A 48 -1.28 43.56 13.07
CA TYR A 48 -0.53 42.54 12.33
C TYR A 48 0.25 41.60 13.25
N ARG A 49 0.45 40.37 12.79
CA ARG A 49 1.42 39.43 13.36
C ARG A 49 2.26 38.87 12.21
N ILE A 50 3.58 38.87 12.39
CA ILE A 50 4.50 38.27 11.43
C ILE A 50 4.94 36.91 11.96
N LEU A 51 4.84 35.87 11.13
CA LEU A 51 5.25 34.52 11.47
C LEU A 51 6.42 34.09 10.58
N GLU A 52 7.54 33.74 11.20
CA GLU A 52 8.60 32.96 10.55
C GLU A 52 8.26 31.48 10.72
N ALA A 53 7.76 30.87 9.65
CA ALA A 53 7.34 29.48 9.64
C ALA A 53 8.49 28.52 9.35
N ASP A 54 8.57 27.43 10.11
CA ASP A 54 9.44 26.28 9.84
C ASP A 54 8.79 24.96 10.26
N LEU A 55 9.47 23.81 10.08
CA LEU A 55 8.93 22.47 10.33
C LEU A 55 9.55 21.72 11.50
N ASP A 56 10.53 22.30 12.19
CA ASP A 56 11.13 21.68 13.37
C ASP A 56 11.78 22.72 14.30
N GLN A 57 11.85 22.41 15.59
CA GLN A 57 12.45 23.30 16.58
C GLN A 57 13.96 23.52 16.38
N ALA A 58 14.66 22.62 15.68
CA ALA A 58 16.09 22.76 15.42
C ALA A 58 16.37 23.96 14.50
N SER A 59 15.44 24.28 13.61
CA SER A 59 15.53 25.41 12.68
C SER A 59 15.27 26.76 13.34
N LYS A 60 14.74 26.80 14.57
CA LYS A 60 14.59 28.01 15.39
C LYS A 60 15.92 28.75 15.62
N ILE A 61 17.07 28.07 15.53
CA ILE A 61 18.39 28.69 15.61
C ILE A 61 18.55 29.78 14.53
N SER A 62 18.03 29.57 13.32
CA SER A 62 18.12 30.56 12.24
C SER A 62 17.31 31.82 12.56
N TYR A 63 16.11 31.65 13.14
CA TYR A 63 15.30 32.73 13.65
C TYR A 63 16.02 33.48 14.78
N ASP A 64 16.53 32.77 15.80
CA ASP A 64 17.20 33.35 16.96
C ASP A 64 18.43 34.18 16.57
N ASN A 65 19.14 33.77 15.51
CA ASN A 65 20.28 34.51 15.00
C ASN A 65 19.89 35.83 14.30
N SER A 66 18.81 35.85 13.53
CA SER A 66 18.35 37.05 12.80
C SER A 66 17.03 36.80 12.09
N HIS A 67 15.96 37.53 12.41
CA HIS A 67 14.63 37.48 11.81
C HIS A 67 14.09 38.89 11.47
N ILE A 68 12.99 38.97 10.72
CA ILE A 68 12.29 40.23 10.42
C ILE A 68 11.77 40.85 11.73
N LEU A 69 11.79 42.19 11.85
CA LEU A 69 11.28 42.87 13.04
C LEU A 69 9.86 42.43 13.38
N ASN A 70 9.57 42.27 14.67
CA ASN A 70 8.28 41.85 15.22
C ASN A 70 7.82 40.43 14.79
N ALA A 71 8.65 39.67 14.07
CA ALA A 71 8.33 38.30 13.72
C ALA A 71 8.37 37.39 14.94
N ILE A 72 7.50 36.38 14.92
CA ILE A 72 7.41 35.30 15.90
C ILE A 72 7.76 34.01 15.17
N TYR A 73 8.51 33.13 15.83
CA TYR A 73 8.75 31.80 15.32
C TYR A 73 7.46 30.95 15.35
N PHE A 74 7.15 30.27 14.25
CA PHE A 74 6.00 29.39 14.12
C PHE A 74 6.43 28.02 13.60
N ASP A 75 6.44 27.01 14.46
CA ASP A 75 6.56 25.62 14.05
C ASP A 75 5.24 25.14 13.42
N ALA A 76 5.25 24.97 12.09
CA ALA A 76 4.13 24.51 11.29
C ALA A 76 3.90 22.98 11.39
N SER A 77 4.75 22.28 12.13
CA SER A 77 4.57 20.88 12.51
C SER A 77 4.01 20.70 13.92
N TYR A 78 4.06 21.74 14.75
CA TYR A 78 3.71 21.65 16.16
C TYR A 78 2.31 21.09 16.38
N ASN A 79 2.20 20.07 17.24
CA ASN A 79 0.96 19.33 17.53
C ASN A 79 0.25 18.73 16.30
N SER A 80 0.94 18.60 15.16
CA SER A 80 0.41 17.84 14.02
C SER A 80 0.07 16.45 14.48
N THR A 81 -1.10 15.95 14.05
CA THR A 81 -1.47 14.58 14.36
C THR A 81 -0.51 13.66 13.61
N GLU A 82 0.37 12.98 14.33
CA GLU A 82 1.20 11.92 13.78
C GLU A 82 0.44 10.61 13.88
N THR A 83 0.21 9.97 12.74
CA THR A 83 -0.17 8.57 12.72
C THR A 83 0.98 7.77 12.13
N LYS A 84 0.93 6.44 12.28
CA LYS A 84 1.89 5.53 11.63
C LYS A 84 2.01 5.75 10.11
N TYR A 85 1.00 6.38 9.50
CA TYR A 85 0.88 6.57 8.05
C TYR A 85 0.75 8.03 7.62
N ILE A 86 0.56 8.99 8.54
CA ILE A 86 0.47 10.42 8.24
C ILE A 86 1.49 11.18 9.09
N SER A 87 2.53 11.69 8.46
CA SER A 87 3.41 12.69 9.04
C SER A 87 2.91 14.08 8.63
N TYR A 88 2.80 15.01 9.59
CA TYR A 88 2.36 16.38 9.36
C TYR A 88 0.88 16.52 8.93
N ASP A 89 -0.03 15.68 9.45
CA ASP A 89 -1.47 15.95 9.32
C ASP A 89 -1.84 17.25 10.04
N ILE A 90 -3.05 17.75 9.83
CA ILE A 90 -3.54 18.89 10.59
C ILE A 90 -3.64 18.55 12.10
N PRO A 91 -3.32 19.50 13.00
CA PRO A 91 -3.56 19.36 14.43
C PRO A 91 -5.06 19.28 14.74
N SER A 92 -5.43 18.89 15.97
CA SER A 92 -6.81 19.07 16.45
C SER A 92 -7.13 20.56 16.62
N GLU A 93 -8.42 20.94 16.51
CA GLU A 93 -8.86 22.33 16.72
C GLU A 93 -8.40 22.89 18.08
N LYS A 94 -8.49 22.06 19.13
CA LYS A 94 -8.04 22.41 20.48
C LYS A 94 -6.54 22.72 20.50
N ASN A 95 -5.72 21.82 19.96
CA ASN A 95 -4.27 21.98 19.99
C ASN A 95 -3.80 23.17 19.15
N PHE A 96 -4.43 23.38 17.98
CA PHE A 96 -4.14 24.53 17.13
C PHE A 96 -4.50 25.84 17.83
N LYS A 97 -5.71 25.91 18.40
CA LYS A 97 -6.18 27.07 19.17
C LYS A 97 -5.20 27.39 20.31
N GLU A 98 -4.90 26.42 21.17
CA GLU A 98 -4.01 26.64 22.32
C GLU A 98 -2.63 27.16 21.90
N TYR A 99 -2.08 26.63 20.81
CA TYR A 99 -0.80 27.07 20.26
C TYR A 99 -0.85 28.50 19.73
N VAL A 100 -1.80 28.81 18.85
CA VAL A 100 -1.96 30.13 18.24
C VAL A 100 -2.24 31.21 19.28
N GLU A 101 -3.08 30.92 20.28
CA GLU A 101 -3.34 31.82 21.40
C GLU A 101 -2.08 32.13 22.20
N SER A 102 -1.23 31.12 22.44
CA SER A 102 0.03 31.28 23.18
C SER A 102 1.04 32.21 22.48
N LEU A 103 0.92 32.35 21.16
CA LEU A 103 1.72 33.27 20.35
C LEU A 103 1.10 34.68 20.27
N GLY A 104 -0.02 34.93 20.97
CA GLY A 104 -0.71 36.21 20.98
C GLY A 104 -1.41 36.57 19.67
N ILE A 105 -1.90 35.54 18.96
CA ILE A 105 -2.64 35.68 17.71
C ILE A 105 -4.15 35.55 18.01
N SER A 106 -4.95 36.45 17.44
CA SER A 106 -6.42 36.43 17.47
C SER A 106 -6.98 36.59 16.06
N ASN A 107 -8.28 36.32 15.89
CA ASN A 107 -8.97 36.48 14.60
C ASN A 107 -9.05 37.94 14.10
N SER A 108 -8.76 38.96 14.94
CA SER A 108 -8.74 40.37 14.52
C SER A 108 -7.43 40.81 13.86
N HIS A 109 -6.38 39.99 13.97
CA HIS A 109 -5.09 40.31 13.37
C HIS A 109 -5.05 39.93 11.88
N ASN A 110 -4.19 40.61 11.14
CA ASN A 110 -3.76 40.23 9.79
C ASN A 110 -2.42 39.48 9.90
N LEU A 111 -2.36 38.25 9.39
CA LEU A 111 -1.12 37.46 9.43
C LEU A 111 -0.27 37.70 8.20
N ILE A 112 1.04 37.84 8.44
CA ILE A 112 2.05 37.86 7.39
C ILE A 112 3.01 36.71 7.67
N ILE A 113 3.06 35.73 6.77
CA ILE A 113 3.84 34.51 6.94
C ILE A 113 5.01 34.54 5.98
N TYR A 114 6.19 34.16 6.46
CA TYR A 114 7.35 33.91 5.62
C TYR A 114 8.09 32.67 6.10
N ASP A 115 8.94 32.12 5.25
CA ASP A 115 9.92 31.11 5.65
C ASP A 115 11.30 31.43 5.03
N ARG A 116 12.28 30.58 5.33
CA ARG A 116 13.66 30.70 4.82
C ARG A 116 13.94 29.83 3.59
N SER A 117 12.94 29.14 3.06
CA SER A 117 13.14 28.32 1.88
C SER A 117 13.58 29.15 0.69
N ALA A 118 14.20 28.52 -0.30
CA ALA A 118 14.75 29.20 -1.46
C ALA A 118 13.71 29.95 -2.32
N ASN A 119 12.40 29.82 -2.06
CA ASN A 119 11.33 30.60 -2.68
C ASN A 119 10.41 31.31 -1.68
N GLY A 120 10.49 31.02 -0.38
CA GLY A 120 9.62 31.62 0.64
C GLY A 120 8.24 30.97 0.80
N PHE A 121 8.01 29.80 0.20
CA PHE A 121 6.66 29.21 0.02
C PHE A 121 6.53 27.77 0.51
N THR A 122 7.50 27.24 1.27
CA THR A 122 7.47 25.85 1.73
C THR A 122 6.67 25.73 3.03
N ALA A 123 7.26 26.10 4.17
CA ALA A 123 6.59 26.12 5.46
C ALA A 123 5.54 27.25 5.54
N ALA A 124 5.78 28.36 4.82
CA ALA A 124 4.86 29.48 4.78
C ALA A 124 3.50 29.10 4.19
N ALA A 125 3.49 28.35 3.08
CA ALA A 125 2.24 27.93 2.45
C ALA A 125 1.48 26.89 3.30
N ARG A 126 2.20 26.00 3.99
CA ARG A 126 1.58 25.05 4.94
C ARG A 126 0.94 25.77 6.11
N THR A 127 1.61 26.78 6.65
CA THR A 127 1.09 27.64 7.73
C THR A 127 -0.13 28.42 7.26
N TRP A 128 -0.07 28.98 6.05
CA TRP A 128 -1.23 29.63 5.42
C TRP A 128 -2.43 28.67 5.34
N PHE A 129 -2.21 27.43 4.88
CA PHE A 129 -3.26 26.41 4.82
C PHE A 129 -3.84 26.08 6.20
N LEU A 130 -3.00 25.97 7.25
CA LEU A 130 -3.47 25.75 8.63
C LEU A 130 -4.43 26.85 9.07
N PHE A 131 -4.03 28.11 8.92
CA PHE A 131 -4.89 29.22 9.32
C PHE A 131 -6.19 29.28 8.51
N LYS A 132 -6.14 28.97 7.21
CA LYS A 132 -7.34 28.88 6.37
C LYS A 132 -8.29 27.75 6.82
N VAL A 133 -7.78 26.55 7.06
CA VAL A 133 -8.63 25.41 7.48
C VAL A 133 -9.25 25.62 8.86
N PHE A 134 -8.60 26.37 9.75
CA PHE A 134 -9.17 26.75 11.05
C PHE A 134 -9.99 28.05 11.01
N GLY A 135 -10.23 28.61 9.82
CA GLY A 135 -11.21 29.67 9.62
C GLY A 135 -10.69 31.11 9.73
N MET A 136 -9.38 31.32 9.67
CA MET A 136 -8.81 32.66 9.60
C MET A 136 -8.75 33.15 8.15
N GLU A 137 -9.33 34.31 7.88
CA GLU A 137 -9.46 34.83 6.52
C GLU A 137 -8.24 35.61 6.06
N LYS A 138 -7.71 36.49 6.93
CA LYS A 138 -6.67 37.47 6.60
C LYS A 138 -5.27 36.93 6.83
N VAL A 139 -4.80 36.17 5.83
CA VAL A 139 -3.52 35.45 5.89
C VAL A 139 -2.75 35.70 4.59
N THR A 140 -1.62 36.38 4.70
CA THR A 140 -0.76 36.85 3.62
C THR A 140 0.58 36.13 3.66
N ILE A 141 1.17 35.81 2.51
CA ILE A 141 2.55 35.28 2.40
C ILE A 141 3.50 36.37 1.88
N LEU A 142 4.71 36.45 2.45
CA LEU A 142 5.79 37.31 1.95
C LEU A 142 6.44 36.69 0.70
N ASN A 143 6.29 37.34 -0.45
CA ASN A 143 6.81 36.85 -1.73
C ASN A 143 8.35 36.78 -1.71
N GLY A 144 8.89 35.56 -1.84
CA GLY A 144 10.33 35.32 -1.78
C GLY A 144 10.90 35.15 -0.36
N GLY A 145 10.06 35.22 0.67
CA GLY A 145 10.41 34.94 2.06
C GLY A 145 11.53 35.79 2.64
N PHE A 146 12.24 35.24 3.63
CA PHE A 146 13.36 35.93 4.29
C PHE A 146 14.46 36.31 3.31
N ARG A 147 14.73 35.47 2.30
CA ARG A 147 15.75 35.74 1.27
C ARG A 147 15.47 37.05 0.54
N ALA A 148 14.25 37.24 0.02
CA ALA A 148 13.90 38.44 -0.71
C ALA A 148 13.99 39.69 0.18
N TYR A 149 13.50 39.59 1.42
CA TYR A 149 13.58 40.69 2.39
C TYR A 149 15.03 41.07 2.71
N ASN A 150 15.86 40.08 3.06
CA ASN A 150 17.26 40.30 3.41
C ASN A 150 18.10 40.78 2.20
N SER A 151 17.76 40.38 0.98
CA SER A 151 18.46 40.84 -0.23
C SER A 151 18.35 42.36 -0.45
N GLN A 152 17.29 42.98 0.07
CA GLN A 152 17.09 44.44 0.03
C GLN A 152 17.83 45.16 1.16
N LYS A 153 18.51 44.41 2.06
CA LYS A 153 19.20 44.93 3.25
C LYS A 153 18.27 45.70 4.19
N PHE A 154 16.99 45.30 4.23
CA PHE A 154 16.04 45.80 5.22
C PHE A 154 16.41 45.33 6.63
N GLN A 155 15.86 46.01 7.63
CA GLN A 155 16.25 45.80 9.01
C GLN A 155 15.81 44.43 9.51
N VAL A 156 16.70 43.75 10.23
CA VAL A 156 16.46 42.47 10.90
C VAL A 156 16.89 42.57 12.36
N THR A 157 16.47 41.63 13.20
CA THR A 157 16.75 41.61 14.63
C THR A 157 16.99 40.19 15.12
N CYS A 158 17.75 40.03 16.19
CA CYS A 158 17.86 38.77 16.94
C CYS A 158 17.07 38.83 18.27
N LYS A 159 16.41 39.96 18.56
CA LYS A 159 15.59 40.15 19.75
C LYS A 159 14.28 39.39 19.57
N VAL A 160 14.11 38.31 20.33
CA VAL A 160 12.89 37.50 20.35
C VAL A 160 11.66 38.38 20.60
N THR A 161 10.69 38.31 19.70
CA THR A 161 9.37 38.93 19.87
C THR A 161 8.46 38.00 20.68
N SER A 162 7.72 38.56 21.64
CA SER A 162 6.69 37.83 22.41
C SER A 162 5.48 38.72 22.64
N PHE A 163 4.29 38.14 22.52
CA PHE A 163 3.02 38.83 22.77
C PHE A 163 2.29 38.17 23.95
N GLN A 164 1.40 38.92 24.58
CA GLN A 164 0.48 38.35 25.57
C GLN A 164 -0.48 37.38 24.88
N ARG A 165 -0.88 36.34 25.61
CA ARG A 165 -1.86 35.37 25.11
C ARG A 165 -3.11 36.11 24.61
N ALA A 166 -3.56 35.78 23.40
CA ALA A 166 -4.77 36.34 22.82
C ALA A 166 -5.86 35.27 22.70
N ASN A 167 -7.11 35.67 22.46
CA ASN A 167 -8.23 34.74 22.29
C ASN A 167 -8.41 34.41 20.81
N PHE A 168 -8.49 33.13 20.47
CA PHE A 168 -8.68 32.66 19.09
C PHE A 168 -9.88 31.71 19.00
N SER A 169 -10.79 32.01 18.07
CA SER A 169 -11.94 31.18 17.76
C SER A 169 -11.70 30.42 16.47
N THR A 170 -11.83 29.09 16.52
CA THR A 170 -11.74 28.22 15.34
C THR A 170 -13.10 28.17 14.63
N ASN A 171 -13.05 28.11 13.29
CA ASN A 171 -14.19 27.79 12.43
C ASN A 171 -13.69 26.77 11.40
N PHE A 172 -13.66 25.50 11.81
CA PHE A 172 -13.03 24.44 11.02
C PHE A 172 -13.74 24.21 9.68
N LYS A 173 -12.98 24.36 8.59
CA LYS A 173 -13.40 24.22 7.19
C LYS A 173 -13.04 22.83 6.67
N ALA A 174 -13.85 21.83 7.04
CA ALA A 174 -13.61 20.43 6.69
C ALA A 174 -13.49 20.20 5.18
N ASP A 175 -14.17 21.01 4.37
CA ASP A 175 -14.16 20.98 2.90
C ASP A 175 -12.79 21.34 2.27
N LEU A 176 -11.93 22.06 3.00
CA LEU A 176 -10.58 22.40 2.53
C LEU A 176 -9.60 21.23 2.63
N LYS A 177 -9.92 20.16 3.37
CA LYS A 177 -9.11 18.96 3.50
C LYS A 177 -9.80 17.78 2.85
N ARG A 178 -9.06 16.99 2.08
CA ARG A 178 -9.51 15.69 1.57
C ARG A 178 -8.90 14.54 2.36
N ASP A 179 -9.65 13.47 2.51
CA ASP A 179 -9.19 12.18 2.99
C ASP A 179 -8.94 11.19 1.84
N PHE A 180 -8.40 10.01 2.17
CA PHE A 180 -8.06 8.99 1.18
C PHE A 180 -9.27 8.44 0.43
N ASN A 181 -10.39 8.19 1.12
CA ASN A 181 -11.59 7.61 0.51
C ASN A 181 -12.20 8.58 -0.51
N GLN A 182 -12.21 9.86 -0.18
CA GLN A 182 -12.63 10.91 -1.11
C GLN A 182 -11.76 10.95 -2.37
N ILE A 183 -10.45 10.71 -2.25
CA ILE A 183 -9.54 10.65 -3.41
C ILE A 183 -9.77 9.40 -4.24
N VAL A 184 -10.02 8.25 -3.60
CA VAL A 184 -10.40 7.03 -4.30
C VAL A 184 -11.65 7.26 -5.15
N ASP A 185 -12.67 7.93 -4.60
CA ASP A 185 -13.89 8.26 -5.34
C ASP A 185 -13.61 9.20 -6.52
N VAL A 186 -12.77 10.22 -6.33
CA VAL A 186 -12.34 11.10 -7.42
C VAL A 186 -11.66 10.32 -8.55
N THR A 187 -10.80 9.35 -8.23
CA THR A 187 -10.15 8.51 -9.26
C THR A 187 -11.12 7.58 -9.99
N LYS A 188 -12.20 7.14 -9.32
CA LYS A 188 -13.24 6.28 -9.90
C LYS A 188 -14.18 7.07 -10.82
N PHE A 189 -14.71 8.19 -10.32
CA PHE A 189 -15.78 8.95 -10.97
C PHE A 189 -15.27 10.07 -11.87
N LYS A 190 -14.00 10.50 -11.73
CA LYS A 190 -13.35 11.54 -12.54
C LYS A 190 -14.14 12.86 -12.59
N ASN A 191 -14.78 13.20 -11.48
CA ASN A 191 -15.64 14.37 -11.33
C ASN A 191 -14.91 15.61 -10.79
N GLU A 192 -13.64 15.46 -10.38
CA GLU A 192 -12.79 16.53 -9.86
C GLU A 192 -11.38 16.42 -10.47
N THR A 193 -10.70 17.56 -10.59
CA THR A 193 -9.35 17.65 -11.18
C THR A 193 -8.30 17.56 -10.07
N LEU A 194 -7.53 16.48 -10.11
CA LEU A 194 -6.45 16.24 -9.16
C LEU A 194 -5.12 16.80 -9.69
N ILE A 195 -4.38 17.53 -8.86
CA ILE A 195 -3.17 18.24 -9.27
C ILE A 195 -2.01 17.90 -8.34
N ASP A 196 -0.95 17.34 -8.92
CA ASP A 196 0.28 16.94 -8.22
C ASP A 196 1.32 18.07 -8.24
N ALA A 197 1.67 18.57 -7.06
CA ALA A 197 2.65 19.64 -6.89
C ALA A 197 4.12 19.15 -6.79
N ARG A 198 4.39 17.84 -6.87
CA ARG A 198 5.75 17.29 -6.82
C ARG A 198 6.55 17.65 -8.07
N GLU A 199 7.87 17.59 -7.97
CA GLU A 199 8.71 17.80 -9.15
C GLU A 199 8.46 16.71 -10.19
N ARG A 200 8.72 17.03 -11.47
CA ARG A 200 8.42 16.13 -12.59
C ARG A 200 9.01 14.73 -12.38
N SER A 201 10.24 14.62 -11.88
CA SER A 201 10.90 13.32 -11.63
C SER A 201 10.19 12.47 -10.58
N GLU A 202 9.59 13.09 -9.56
CA GLU A 202 8.83 12.39 -8.52
C GLU A 202 7.46 11.95 -9.04
N TYR A 203 6.81 12.79 -9.85
CA TYR A 203 5.56 12.45 -10.53
C TYR A 203 5.75 11.29 -11.51
N ASP A 204 6.80 11.35 -12.33
CA ASP A 204 7.14 10.30 -13.30
C ASP A 204 7.49 8.96 -12.62
N SER A 205 7.85 8.99 -11.33
CA SER A 205 8.11 7.80 -10.51
C SER A 205 6.83 7.14 -9.98
N GLY A 206 5.65 7.70 -10.26
CA GLY A 206 4.34 7.19 -9.86
C GLY A 206 3.47 8.30 -9.29
N PHE A 207 2.19 8.34 -9.66
CA PHE A 207 1.25 9.41 -9.33
C PHE A 207 -0.18 8.87 -9.16
N ILE A 208 -1.06 9.67 -8.55
CA ILE A 208 -2.49 9.34 -8.42
C ILE A 208 -3.12 9.33 -9.81
N PRO A 209 -3.81 8.24 -10.26
CA PRO A 209 -4.51 8.19 -11.53
C PRO A 209 -5.32 9.46 -11.74
N THR A 210 -5.30 9.93 -12.98
CA THR A 210 -5.91 11.18 -13.43
C THR A 210 -5.28 12.47 -12.90
N ALA A 211 -4.27 12.41 -12.01
CA ALA A 211 -3.59 13.61 -11.57
C ALA A 211 -2.83 14.30 -12.71
N ILE A 212 -2.88 15.63 -12.73
CA ILE A 212 -2.12 16.49 -13.63
C ILE A 212 -0.94 17.07 -12.82
N ASN A 213 0.27 17.03 -13.37
CA ASN A 213 1.44 17.54 -12.65
C ASN A 213 1.69 19.01 -12.96
N ILE A 214 1.73 19.83 -11.90
CA ILE A 214 2.26 21.19 -11.91
C ILE A 214 3.44 21.23 -10.95
N PRO A 215 4.70 21.08 -11.44
CA PRO A 215 5.87 21.04 -10.57
C PRO A 215 5.96 22.27 -9.67
N PHE A 216 6.20 22.08 -8.37
CA PHE A 216 6.34 23.18 -7.41
C PHE A 216 7.34 24.25 -7.88
N SER A 217 8.50 23.85 -8.39
CA SER A 217 9.50 24.76 -8.97
C SER A 217 8.95 25.66 -10.10
N SER A 218 7.95 25.18 -10.85
CA SER A 218 7.37 25.90 -11.98
C SER A 218 6.49 27.08 -11.58
N LEU A 219 6.08 27.18 -10.31
CA LEU A 219 5.31 28.31 -9.77
C LEU A 219 6.17 29.58 -9.64
N PHE A 220 7.49 29.43 -9.61
CA PHE A 220 8.43 30.51 -9.32
C PHE A 220 9.27 30.87 -10.53
N ASN A 221 9.70 32.13 -10.59
CA ASN A 221 10.71 32.55 -11.55
C ASN A 221 12.06 31.90 -11.19
N SER A 222 12.76 31.33 -12.18
CA SER A 222 13.96 30.54 -11.95
C SER A 222 15.15 31.37 -11.46
N GLN A 223 15.23 32.66 -11.83
CA GLN A 223 16.29 33.58 -11.41
C GLN A 223 15.95 34.28 -10.09
N THR A 224 14.81 34.97 -10.04
CA THR A 224 14.44 35.80 -8.88
C THR A 224 13.92 34.97 -7.71
N LYS A 225 13.47 33.74 -7.98
CA LYS A 225 12.78 32.85 -7.03
C LYS A 225 11.54 33.48 -6.39
N LEU A 226 10.97 34.50 -7.02
CA LEU A 226 9.68 35.09 -6.66
C LEU A 226 8.57 34.28 -7.33
N LEU A 227 7.36 34.32 -6.76
CA LEU A 227 6.18 33.77 -7.40
C LEU A 227 5.97 34.46 -8.77
N LYS A 228 5.63 33.67 -9.79
CA LYS A 228 5.30 34.20 -11.12
C LYS A 228 4.07 35.11 -11.06
N SER A 229 3.92 35.98 -12.07
CA SER A 229 2.75 36.85 -12.15
C SER A 229 1.46 36.05 -12.37
N LYS A 230 0.29 36.64 -12.02
CA LYS A 230 -1.02 35.99 -12.24
C LYS A 230 -1.17 35.48 -13.68
N ASN A 231 -0.81 36.28 -14.69
CA ASN A 231 -0.87 35.88 -16.10
C ASN A 231 0.00 34.65 -16.40
N GLN A 232 1.26 34.64 -15.94
CA GLN A 232 2.17 33.51 -16.15
C GLN A 232 1.70 32.22 -15.47
N LEU A 233 1.05 32.34 -14.31
CA LEU A 233 0.47 31.22 -13.58
C LEU A 233 -0.80 30.72 -14.29
N SER A 234 -1.66 31.62 -14.75
CA SER A 234 -2.84 31.26 -15.56
C SER A 234 -2.45 30.56 -16.87
N ASP A 235 -1.39 31.03 -17.54
CA ASP A 235 -0.85 30.39 -18.75
C ASP A 235 -0.32 28.99 -18.45
N LEU A 236 0.39 28.82 -17.33
CA LEU A 236 0.90 27.54 -16.86
C LEU A 236 -0.23 26.53 -16.62
N LEU A 237 -1.31 26.95 -15.96
CA LEU A 237 -2.47 26.09 -15.67
C LEU A 237 -3.26 25.76 -16.94
N SER A 238 -3.50 26.75 -17.80
CA SER A 238 -4.22 26.57 -19.06
C SER A 238 -3.48 25.63 -20.00
N SER A 239 -2.15 25.73 -20.07
CA SER A 239 -1.29 24.82 -20.84
C SER A 239 -1.36 23.37 -20.35
N ALA A 240 -1.73 23.16 -19.08
CA ALA A 240 -1.94 21.85 -18.48
C ALA A 240 -3.41 21.38 -18.53
N ASN A 241 -4.28 22.14 -19.21
CA ASN A 241 -5.74 21.93 -19.27
C ASN A 241 -6.42 21.95 -17.89
N ILE A 242 -5.97 22.83 -16.98
CA ILE A 242 -6.60 23.04 -15.68
C ILE A 242 -7.47 24.30 -15.76
N SER A 243 -8.77 24.15 -15.49
CA SER A 243 -9.73 25.25 -15.42
C SER A 243 -9.93 25.69 -13.96
N LEU A 244 -9.93 26.99 -13.71
CA LEU A 244 -10.15 27.56 -12.37
C LEU A 244 -11.59 27.41 -11.88
N ASN A 245 -12.53 27.07 -12.78
CA ASN A 245 -13.94 26.81 -12.47
C ASN A 245 -14.17 25.35 -12.04
N ASP A 246 -13.17 24.48 -12.21
CA ASP A 246 -13.30 23.07 -11.85
C ASP A 246 -13.23 22.90 -10.32
N LYS A 247 -13.66 21.73 -9.85
CA LYS A 247 -13.34 21.28 -8.50
C LYS A 247 -11.89 20.79 -8.48
N LEU A 248 -11.02 21.52 -7.81
CA LEU A 248 -9.58 21.29 -7.80
C LEU A 248 -9.14 20.65 -6.49
N ILE A 249 -8.34 19.60 -6.58
CA ILE A 249 -7.69 18.98 -5.43
C ILE A 249 -6.19 19.00 -5.66
N THR A 250 -5.44 19.54 -4.71
CA THR A 250 -3.96 19.56 -4.76
C THR A 250 -3.39 18.50 -3.83
N TYR A 251 -2.21 17.97 -4.15
CA TYR A 251 -1.48 17.07 -3.26
C TYR A 251 0.04 17.11 -3.51
N CYS A 252 0.82 16.52 -2.59
CA CYS A 252 2.25 16.26 -2.81
C CYS A 252 2.72 15.02 -2.02
N LEU A 253 3.84 15.09 -1.29
CA LEU A 253 4.30 14.03 -0.38
C LEU A 253 3.99 14.28 1.10
N ARG A 254 3.91 15.54 1.57
CA ARG A 254 3.79 15.88 3.00
C ARG A 254 2.90 17.11 3.22
N GLY A 255 1.96 17.35 2.32
CA GLY A 255 1.13 18.56 2.31
C GLY A 255 1.83 19.88 1.95
N LEU A 256 3.15 20.04 2.14
CA LEU A 256 3.90 21.30 1.94
C LEU A 256 3.72 21.94 0.55
N ARG A 257 4.16 21.24 -0.49
CA ARG A 257 4.12 21.73 -1.88
C ARG A 257 2.69 21.79 -2.43
N GLY A 258 1.82 20.88 -1.95
CA GLY A 258 0.39 20.91 -2.25
C GLY A 258 -0.26 22.19 -1.69
N SER A 259 0.06 22.59 -0.46
CA SER A 259 -0.42 23.86 0.11
C SER A 259 0.03 25.07 -0.71
N ALA A 260 1.25 25.08 -1.26
CA ALA A 260 1.70 26.16 -2.13
C ALA A 260 0.93 26.23 -3.45
N LEU A 261 0.62 25.08 -4.06
CA LEU A 261 -0.21 25.03 -5.25
C LEU A 261 -1.66 25.45 -4.95
N MET A 262 -2.21 25.02 -3.80
CA MET A 262 -3.53 25.47 -3.33
C MET A 262 -3.56 26.99 -3.13
N PHE A 263 -2.51 27.56 -2.53
CA PHE A 263 -2.37 29.01 -2.39
C PHE A 263 -2.43 29.70 -3.75
N VAL A 264 -1.68 29.19 -4.74
CA VAL A 264 -1.67 29.77 -6.10
C VAL A 264 -3.05 29.72 -6.75
N LEU A 265 -3.75 28.59 -6.65
CA LEU A 265 -5.11 28.46 -7.20
C LEU A 265 -6.08 29.44 -6.54
N LYS A 266 -6.01 29.60 -5.21
CA LYS A 266 -6.79 30.62 -4.49
C LYS A 266 -6.38 32.05 -4.84
N TYR A 267 -5.09 32.32 -5.06
CA TYR A 267 -4.57 33.61 -5.49
C TYR A 267 -5.04 33.99 -6.90
N LEU A 268 -5.31 32.98 -7.73
CA LEU A 268 -5.95 33.11 -9.04
C LEU A 268 -7.49 33.04 -8.97
N GLU A 269 -8.07 33.11 -7.78
CA GLU A 269 -9.52 33.19 -7.55
C GLU A 269 -10.30 31.90 -7.91
N ALA A 270 -9.66 30.73 -7.89
CA ALA A 270 -10.37 29.46 -7.97
C ALA A 270 -11.25 29.23 -6.73
N GLU A 271 -12.55 29.01 -6.94
CA GLU A 271 -13.51 28.91 -5.85
C GLU A 271 -13.42 27.58 -5.10
N GLN A 272 -13.37 26.46 -5.83
CA GLN A 272 -13.44 25.11 -5.26
C GLN A 272 -12.06 24.45 -5.26
N VAL A 273 -11.26 24.74 -4.23
CA VAL A 273 -9.92 24.16 -4.09
C VAL A 273 -9.79 23.52 -2.71
N SER A 274 -9.34 22.27 -2.69
CA SER A 274 -9.05 21.52 -1.46
C SER A 274 -7.65 20.88 -1.52
N LEU A 275 -7.13 20.50 -0.36
CA LEU A 275 -5.83 19.86 -0.21
C LEU A 275 -6.00 18.43 0.28
N TYR A 276 -5.44 17.48 -0.45
CA TYR A 276 -5.20 16.15 0.07
C TYR A 276 -3.85 16.14 0.79
N VAL A 277 -3.89 16.14 2.12
CA VAL A 277 -2.70 16.06 2.96
C VAL A 277 -2.21 14.61 2.94
N THR A 278 -1.39 14.29 1.95
CA THR A 278 -0.77 12.99 1.77
C THR A 278 0.42 12.79 2.70
N THR A 279 0.74 11.51 2.95
CA THR A 279 2.12 11.10 3.08
C THR A 279 2.67 10.57 1.79
N ALA A 280 3.99 10.57 1.66
CA ALA A 280 4.68 9.82 0.63
C ALA A 280 4.12 8.39 0.57
N THR A 281 3.77 7.78 1.71
CA THR A 281 3.27 6.41 1.83
C THR A 281 1.81 6.18 1.42
N SER A 282 0.91 7.18 1.49
CA SER A 282 -0.51 6.94 1.17
C SER A 282 -0.77 6.74 -0.34
N TYR A 283 0.17 7.15 -1.19
CA TYR A 283 0.16 6.83 -2.61
C TYR A 283 1.43 6.15 -3.15
N ASN A 284 2.59 6.27 -2.48
CA ASN A 284 3.75 5.43 -2.77
C ASN A 284 3.62 4.01 -2.20
N TYR A 285 2.51 3.36 -2.52
CA TYR A 285 2.53 1.93 -2.82
C TYR A 285 3.59 1.57 -3.88
N HIS A 286 4.27 2.53 -4.54
CA HIS A 286 5.07 2.29 -5.73
C HIS A 286 6.45 2.96 -5.82
N SER A 287 7.19 3.21 -4.73
CA SER A 287 8.63 3.47 -4.88
C SER A 287 9.53 2.71 -3.88
N LYS A 288 10.26 1.73 -4.45
CA LYS A 288 11.39 0.94 -3.95
C LYS A 288 11.26 0.00 -2.73
N GLU A 289 10.23 0.12 -1.89
CA GLU A 289 10.10 -0.79 -0.72
C GLU A 289 8.67 -1.30 -0.48
N CYS A 290 7.77 -1.13 -1.45
CA CYS A 290 6.43 -1.69 -1.31
C CYS A 290 6.42 -3.16 -1.73
N PRO A 291 6.00 -4.09 -0.85
CA PRO A 291 5.88 -5.50 -1.20
C PRO A 291 4.72 -5.76 -2.19
N LEU A 292 3.94 -4.74 -2.57
CA LEU A 292 2.79 -4.84 -3.48
C LEU A 292 2.89 -3.82 -4.63
N THR A 293 2.75 -4.26 -5.88
CA THR A 293 2.73 -3.39 -7.08
C THR A 293 1.40 -3.48 -7.82
N SER A 294 0.94 -2.39 -8.46
CA SER A 294 -0.25 -2.39 -9.30
C SER A 294 0.10 -2.75 -10.75
N ALA A 295 -0.89 -3.17 -11.52
CA ALA A 295 -0.72 -3.46 -12.95
C ALA A 295 -0.23 -2.26 -13.75
N ARG A 296 -0.74 -1.05 -13.47
CA ARG A 296 -0.30 0.17 -14.16
C ARG A 296 1.14 0.53 -13.82
N ASN A 297 1.54 0.39 -12.56
CA ASN A 297 2.94 0.60 -12.17
C ASN A 297 3.87 -0.43 -12.82
N LEU A 298 3.50 -1.71 -12.81
CA LEU A 298 4.29 -2.74 -13.49
C LEU A 298 4.43 -2.45 -14.99
N TYR A 299 3.35 -2.08 -15.66
CA TYR A 299 3.39 -1.73 -17.08
C TYR A 299 4.36 -0.57 -17.35
N GLN A 300 4.32 0.50 -16.54
CA GLN A 300 5.27 1.61 -16.63
C GLN A 300 6.71 1.16 -16.38
N LEU A 301 6.95 0.28 -15.40
CA LEU A 301 8.28 -0.25 -15.12
C LEU A 301 8.83 -1.04 -16.30
N ILE A 302 8.04 -1.92 -16.92
CA ILE A 302 8.46 -2.74 -18.06
C ILE A 302 8.92 -1.88 -19.25
N LEU A 303 8.33 -0.70 -19.43
CA LEU A 303 8.70 0.24 -20.51
C LEU A 303 10.03 0.96 -20.28
N ARG A 304 10.62 0.88 -19.08
CA ARG A 304 11.89 1.56 -18.78
C ARG A 304 13.05 0.83 -19.42
N ARG A 305 14.01 1.61 -19.94
CA ARG A 305 15.25 1.07 -20.54
C ARG A 305 16.09 0.25 -19.56
N ASP A 306 16.04 0.60 -18.27
CA ASP A 306 16.80 -0.06 -17.20
C ASP A 306 16.03 -1.21 -16.52
N PHE A 307 14.85 -1.60 -17.03
CA PHE A 307 14.03 -2.63 -16.40
C PHE A 307 14.77 -3.96 -16.28
N LEU A 308 15.36 -4.45 -17.37
CA LEU A 308 16.05 -5.75 -17.38
C LEU A 308 17.37 -5.76 -16.57
N ASP A 309 17.93 -4.60 -16.25
CA ASP A 309 19.11 -4.50 -15.39
C ASP A 309 18.75 -4.55 -13.91
N LYS A 310 17.56 -4.06 -13.55
CA LYS A 310 17.13 -3.86 -12.16
C LYS A 310 16.05 -4.82 -11.70
N TYR A 311 15.24 -5.37 -12.59
CA TYR A 311 14.04 -6.13 -12.27
C TYR A 311 14.02 -7.51 -12.92
N ARG A 312 13.33 -8.44 -12.29
CA ARG A 312 12.91 -9.72 -12.87
C ARG A 312 11.44 -9.92 -12.58
N LEU A 313 10.67 -10.15 -13.64
CA LEU A 313 9.25 -10.46 -13.53
C LEU A 313 9.06 -11.97 -13.57
N LEU A 314 8.34 -12.53 -12.60
CA LEU A 314 8.07 -13.95 -12.49
C LEU A 314 6.57 -14.22 -12.58
N GLU A 315 6.19 -15.17 -13.43
CA GLU A 315 4.88 -15.81 -13.37
C GLU A 315 5.02 -17.06 -12.50
N ALA A 316 4.53 -16.98 -11.26
CA ALA A 316 4.57 -18.08 -10.32
C ALA A 316 3.42 -19.06 -10.57
N ASP A 317 3.72 -20.35 -10.44
CA ASP A 317 2.74 -21.42 -10.55
C ASP A 317 2.98 -22.51 -9.49
N LEU A 318 1.93 -23.25 -9.15
CA LEU A 318 1.96 -24.35 -8.17
C LEU A 318 1.85 -25.72 -8.86
N ASP A 319 1.57 -25.75 -10.16
CA ASP A 319 1.53 -26.96 -10.96
C ASP A 319 2.43 -26.79 -12.20
N GLN A 320 3.06 -27.87 -12.64
CA GLN A 320 3.88 -27.86 -13.84
C GLN A 320 3.03 -28.03 -15.10
N ALA A 321 1.84 -28.66 -14.99
CA ALA A 321 0.90 -28.81 -16.10
C ALA A 321 0.40 -27.46 -16.65
N SER A 322 0.33 -26.45 -15.79
CA SER A 322 -0.07 -25.08 -16.10
C SER A 322 1.03 -24.23 -16.77
N LYS A 323 2.27 -24.74 -16.91
CA LYS A 323 3.32 -24.09 -17.72
C LYS A 323 2.84 -23.81 -19.16
N THR A 324 1.94 -24.63 -19.68
CA THR A 324 1.28 -24.42 -20.98
C THR A 324 0.57 -23.06 -21.06
N SER A 325 -0.10 -22.63 -19.98
CA SER A 325 -0.78 -21.33 -19.91
C SER A 325 0.18 -20.15 -20.03
N TYR A 326 1.34 -20.25 -19.37
CA TYR A 326 2.43 -19.28 -19.53
C TYR A 326 2.94 -19.23 -20.97
N LEU A 327 3.21 -20.37 -21.59
CA LEU A 327 3.69 -20.45 -22.98
C LEU A 327 2.68 -19.85 -23.97
N ASN A 328 1.38 -20.01 -23.71
CA ASN A 328 0.32 -19.49 -24.57
C ASN A 328 0.17 -17.96 -24.51
N SER A 329 0.43 -17.33 -23.36
CA SER A 329 0.37 -15.87 -23.20
C SER A 329 0.83 -15.46 -21.80
N HIS A 330 1.78 -14.54 -21.65
CA HIS A 330 2.27 -14.03 -20.37
C HIS A 330 2.62 -12.53 -20.45
N ILE A 331 2.88 -11.89 -19.31
CA ILE A 331 3.30 -10.48 -19.28
C ILE A 331 4.69 -10.36 -19.93
N PRO A 332 4.93 -9.37 -20.82
CA PRO A 332 6.23 -9.18 -21.44
C PRO A 332 7.37 -9.18 -20.42
N THR A 333 8.46 -9.87 -20.75
CA THR A 333 9.66 -10.09 -19.92
C THR A 333 9.54 -11.09 -18.77
N ALA A 334 8.35 -11.61 -18.49
CA ALA A 334 8.12 -12.57 -17.41
C ALA A 334 8.81 -13.91 -17.65
N ILE A 335 9.27 -14.52 -16.57
CA ILE A 335 9.88 -15.86 -16.51
C ILE A 335 8.93 -16.78 -15.75
N TYR A 336 8.66 -17.97 -16.26
CA TYR A 336 7.93 -18.99 -15.51
C TYR A 336 8.71 -19.42 -14.27
N PHE A 337 8.05 -19.44 -13.11
CA PHE A 337 8.61 -19.81 -11.83
C PHE A 337 7.73 -20.87 -11.15
N ASP A 338 8.32 -22.03 -10.88
CA ASP A 338 7.65 -23.11 -10.15
C ASP A 338 7.75 -22.87 -8.65
N ALA A 339 6.66 -22.40 -8.05
CA ALA A 339 6.54 -22.11 -6.62
C ALA A 339 6.19 -23.36 -5.77
N SER A 340 5.82 -24.48 -6.41
CA SER A 340 5.70 -25.78 -5.73
C SER A 340 7.07 -26.40 -5.44
N TYR A 341 8.07 -26.01 -6.23
CA TYR A 341 9.43 -26.51 -6.23
C TYR A 341 9.52 -28.01 -6.59
N ASN A 342 8.60 -28.50 -7.43
CA ASN A 342 8.58 -29.88 -7.91
C ASN A 342 9.55 -30.12 -9.10
N SER A 343 9.98 -29.05 -9.78
CA SER A 343 10.80 -29.06 -11.01
C SER A 343 12.21 -29.64 -10.92
N THR A 344 12.68 -30.13 -9.76
CA THR A 344 13.97 -30.86 -9.68
C THR A 344 13.86 -32.34 -10.04
N GLY A 345 12.66 -32.83 -10.39
CA GLY A 345 12.44 -34.16 -10.97
C GLY A 345 12.84 -35.33 -10.07
N ASN A 346 13.13 -35.08 -8.80
CA ASN A 346 13.72 -36.05 -7.89
C ASN A 346 13.36 -35.74 -6.43
N ILE A 347 12.07 -35.51 -6.21
CA ILE A 347 11.48 -35.33 -4.90
C ILE A 347 10.20 -36.18 -4.91
N ASP A 348 10.08 -37.10 -3.96
CA ASP A 348 8.86 -37.87 -3.74
C ASP A 348 7.64 -36.94 -3.75
N LYS A 349 6.53 -37.37 -4.39
CA LYS A 349 5.23 -36.64 -4.39
C LYS A 349 4.82 -36.15 -2.98
N PHE A 350 5.34 -36.80 -1.93
CA PHE A 350 5.14 -36.54 -0.50
C PHE A 350 5.84 -35.28 0.08
N ILE A 351 6.67 -34.55 -0.68
CA ILE A 351 7.43 -33.36 -0.21
C ILE A 351 7.03 -32.08 -1.00
N ALA A 352 6.03 -32.15 -1.87
CA ALA A 352 5.52 -30.99 -2.59
C ALA A 352 5.15 -29.87 -1.59
N TYR A 353 5.56 -28.63 -1.90
CA TYR A 353 5.33 -27.44 -1.07
C TYR A 353 6.12 -27.34 0.25
N ASP A 354 7.13 -28.19 0.51
CA ASP A 354 8.10 -27.99 1.61
C ASP A 354 9.07 -26.82 1.31
N ILE A 355 9.91 -26.44 2.26
CA ILE A 355 11.03 -25.53 2.04
C ILE A 355 12.12 -26.28 1.26
N PRO A 356 12.55 -25.75 0.09
CA PRO A 356 13.52 -26.43 -0.74
C PRO A 356 14.90 -26.46 -0.09
N ASN A 357 15.74 -27.39 -0.53
CA ASN A 357 17.14 -27.35 -0.16
C ASN A 357 17.80 -26.04 -0.65
N GLU A 358 18.52 -25.35 0.23
CA GLU A 358 19.11 -24.04 -0.05
C GLU A 358 20.00 -24.04 -1.31
N LYS A 359 20.85 -25.07 -1.49
CA LYS A 359 21.72 -25.19 -2.66
C LYS A 359 20.89 -25.34 -3.94
N LYS A 360 19.88 -26.20 -3.92
CA LYS A 360 19.00 -26.39 -5.09
C LYS A 360 18.24 -25.10 -5.40
N PHE A 361 17.72 -24.38 -4.40
CA PHE A 361 16.99 -23.12 -4.61
C PHE A 361 17.89 -22.07 -5.25
N ARG A 362 19.13 -21.96 -4.74
CA ARG A 362 20.17 -21.09 -5.27
C ARG A 362 20.48 -21.37 -6.73
N GLU A 363 20.68 -22.64 -7.08
CA GLU A 363 20.97 -23.08 -8.45
C GLU A 363 19.79 -22.81 -9.39
N TYR A 364 18.56 -23.12 -8.95
CA TYR A 364 17.34 -22.85 -9.72
C TYR A 364 17.17 -21.36 -10.01
N VAL A 365 17.18 -20.50 -8.99
CA VAL A 365 17.02 -19.05 -9.14
C VAL A 365 18.14 -18.45 -9.99
N GLY A 366 19.39 -18.88 -9.77
CA GLY A 366 20.53 -18.46 -10.59
C GLY A 366 20.39 -18.85 -12.06
N SER A 367 19.85 -20.04 -12.35
CA SER A 367 19.59 -20.51 -13.72
C SER A 367 18.58 -19.65 -14.48
N LEU A 368 17.65 -19.00 -13.76
CA LEU A 368 16.68 -18.05 -14.32
C LEU A 368 17.29 -16.66 -14.60
N GLY A 369 18.61 -16.49 -14.40
CA GLY A 369 19.31 -15.23 -14.61
C GLY A 369 18.99 -14.16 -13.57
N ILE A 370 18.63 -14.60 -12.36
CA ILE A 370 18.35 -13.76 -11.19
C ILE A 370 19.63 -13.65 -10.34
N SER A 371 19.89 -12.46 -9.80
CA SER A 371 20.94 -12.19 -8.81
C SER A 371 20.38 -11.29 -7.70
N ASN A 372 21.05 -11.21 -6.55
CA ASN A 372 20.60 -10.44 -5.39
C ASN A 372 20.49 -8.91 -5.63
N SER A 373 21.05 -8.40 -6.73
CA SER A 373 20.91 -6.99 -7.12
C SER A 373 19.57 -6.65 -7.78
N HIS A 374 18.79 -7.67 -8.19
CA HIS A 374 17.49 -7.46 -8.82
C HIS A 374 16.40 -7.21 -7.76
N HIS A 375 15.34 -6.54 -8.21
CA HIS A 375 14.03 -6.53 -7.57
C HIS A 375 13.16 -7.55 -8.28
N ILE A 376 12.60 -8.51 -7.54
CA ILE A 376 11.70 -9.52 -8.11
C ILE A 376 10.25 -9.05 -8.03
N ILE A 377 9.55 -9.00 -9.15
CA ILE A 377 8.10 -8.79 -9.18
C ILE A 377 7.45 -10.11 -9.54
N ILE A 378 6.48 -10.56 -8.75
CA ILE A 378 5.85 -11.87 -8.90
C ILE A 378 4.36 -11.70 -9.13
N TYR A 379 3.80 -12.42 -10.09
CA TYR A 379 2.36 -12.52 -10.29
C TYR A 379 1.97 -13.98 -10.52
N ASP A 380 0.69 -14.29 -10.40
CA ASP A 380 0.15 -15.58 -10.82
C ASP A 380 -1.22 -15.42 -11.51
N ARG A 381 -1.83 -16.56 -11.84
CA ARG A 381 -3.13 -16.64 -12.53
C ARG A 381 -4.31 -17.00 -11.64
N SER A 382 -4.10 -17.17 -10.34
CA SER A 382 -5.19 -17.44 -9.41
C SER A 382 -6.23 -16.31 -9.48
N PRO A 383 -7.50 -16.55 -9.12
CA PRO A 383 -8.55 -15.53 -9.24
C PRO A 383 -8.20 -14.16 -8.61
N ASN A 384 -7.42 -14.15 -7.52
CA ASN A 384 -6.92 -12.93 -6.85
C ASN A 384 -5.44 -12.60 -7.17
N GLY A 385 -4.76 -13.44 -7.94
CA GLY A 385 -3.37 -13.21 -8.34
C GLY A 385 -2.34 -13.40 -7.22
N PHE A 386 -2.72 -14.06 -6.12
CA PHE A 386 -1.99 -14.00 -4.85
C PHE A 386 -1.62 -15.36 -4.24
N LEU A 387 -2.01 -16.46 -4.86
CA LEU A 387 -1.83 -17.80 -4.31
C LEU A 387 -0.38 -18.31 -4.50
N ALA A 388 0.03 -18.54 -5.74
CA ALA A 388 1.38 -18.98 -6.10
C ALA A 388 2.41 -17.85 -5.92
N ALA A 389 2.00 -16.62 -6.19
CA ALA A 389 2.84 -15.44 -6.07
C ALA A 389 3.27 -15.19 -4.62
N ALA A 390 2.36 -15.34 -3.64
CA ALA A 390 2.71 -15.22 -2.24
C ALA A 390 3.62 -16.35 -1.76
N ARG A 391 3.39 -17.59 -2.23
CA ARG A 391 4.28 -18.72 -1.92
C ARG A 391 5.70 -18.48 -2.44
N ALA A 392 5.84 -18.05 -3.70
CA ALA A 392 7.12 -17.71 -4.29
C ALA A 392 7.81 -16.56 -3.54
N ALA A 393 7.08 -15.48 -3.24
CA ALA A 393 7.61 -14.35 -2.48
C ALA A 393 8.10 -14.78 -1.08
N TYR A 394 7.35 -15.65 -0.41
CA TYR A 394 7.75 -16.23 0.87
C TYR A 394 9.04 -17.06 0.74
N LEU A 395 9.20 -17.89 -0.30
CA LEU A 395 10.45 -18.63 -0.54
C LEU A 395 11.66 -17.70 -0.70
N PHE A 396 11.55 -16.64 -1.51
CA PHE A 396 12.62 -15.66 -1.64
C PHE A 396 13.00 -15.02 -0.29
N LYS A 397 12.01 -14.66 0.54
CA LYS A 397 12.25 -14.13 1.89
C LYS A 397 12.94 -15.14 2.81
N VAL A 398 12.54 -16.41 2.77
CA VAL A 398 13.17 -17.50 3.55
C VAL A 398 14.64 -17.65 3.19
N PHE A 399 15.01 -17.47 1.93
CA PHE A 399 16.41 -17.54 1.47
C PHE A 399 17.12 -16.18 1.43
N GLY A 400 16.61 -15.18 2.14
CA GLY A 400 17.38 -13.96 2.41
C GLY A 400 17.16 -12.81 1.45
N MET A 401 16.19 -12.90 0.55
CA MET A 401 15.87 -11.85 -0.43
C MET A 401 14.60 -11.10 -0.04
N ASP A 402 14.74 -9.86 0.43
CA ASP A 402 13.62 -8.99 0.80
C ASP A 402 13.08 -8.16 -0.37
N ASN A 403 13.89 -7.96 -1.40
CA ASN A 403 13.56 -7.09 -2.54
C ASN A 403 12.60 -7.78 -3.52
N VAL A 404 11.39 -8.04 -3.04
CA VAL A 404 10.35 -8.80 -3.73
C VAL A 404 9.01 -8.07 -3.58
N SER A 405 8.28 -7.94 -4.69
CA SER A 405 6.91 -7.44 -4.72
C SER A 405 5.96 -8.41 -5.41
N ILE A 406 4.69 -8.39 -5.02
CA ILE A 406 3.60 -9.13 -5.69
C ILE A 406 2.76 -8.16 -6.52
N LEU A 407 2.35 -8.57 -7.72
CA LEU A 407 1.39 -7.83 -8.54
C LEU A 407 -0.03 -8.01 -7.98
N ASN A 408 -0.62 -6.93 -7.45
CA ASN A 408 -1.96 -6.96 -6.88
C ASN A 408 -3.01 -7.31 -7.94
N GLY A 409 -3.75 -8.39 -7.73
CA GLY A 409 -4.73 -8.91 -8.69
C GLY A 409 -4.15 -9.74 -9.85
N GLY A 410 -2.81 -9.94 -9.87
CA GLY A 410 -2.12 -10.84 -10.80
C GLY A 410 -2.39 -10.57 -12.28
N LEU A 411 -2.36 -11.65 -13.08
CA LEU A 411 -2.55 -11.57 -14.53
C LEU A 411 -3.96 -11.09 -14.91
N ASN A 412 -4.98 -11.42 -14.10
CA ASN A 412 -6.37 -11.09 -14.37
C ASN A 412 -6.58 -9.57 -14.43
N VAL A 413 -6.10 -8.85 -13.42
CA VAL A 413 -6.20 -7.38 -13.37
C VAL A 413 -5.29 -6.71 -14.40
N TYR A 414 -4.11 -7.26 -14.65
CA TYR A 414 -3.24 -6.73 -15.71
C TYR A 414 -3.91 -6.82 -17.09
N SER A 415 -4.54 -7.96 -17.39
CA SER A 415 -5.18 -8.20 -18.68
C SER A 415 -6.48 -7.41 -18.85
N SER A 416 -7.26 -7.20 -17.77
CA SER A 416 -8.50 -6.41 -17.83
C SER A 416 -8.27 -4.94 -18.17
N LEU A 417 -7.05 -4.44 -17.95
CA LEU A 417 -6.62 -3.09 -18.34
C LEU A 417 -6.14 -3.01 -19.80
N ASN A 418 -6.26 -4.09 -20.58
CA ASN A 418 -5.81 -4.21 -21.97
C ASN A 418 -4.29 -3.94 -22.13
N PHE A 419 -3.49 -4.27 -21.12
CA PHE A 419 -2.04 -4.19 -21.27
C PHE A 419 -1.50 -5.36 -22.10
N PRO A 420 -0.37 -5.16 -22.82
CA PRO A 420 0.14 -6.16 -23.75
C PRO A 420 0.56 -7.45 -23.03
N LEU A 421 0.22 -8.58 -23.65
CA LEU A 421 0.74 -9.91 -23.34
C LEU A 421 1.59 -10.41 -24.51
N THR A 422 2.39 -11.46 -24.28
CA THR A 422 3.27 -12.04 -25.29
C THR A 422 3.38 -13.55 -25.16
N GLN A 423 3.78 -14.20 -26.26
CA GLN A 423 4.23 -15.60 -26.30
C GLN A 423 5.76 -15.71 -26.35
N ARG A 424 6.46 -14.57 -26.43
CA ARG A 424 7.91 -14.54 -26.59
C ARG A 424 8.61 -14.92 -25.29
N ILE A 425 9.23 -16.10 -25.29
CA ILE A 425 10.08 -16.56 -24.19
C ILE A 425 11.42 -15.84 -24.20
N ILE A 426 11.83 -15.32 -23.04
CA ILE A 426 13.15 -14.71 -22.84
C ILE A 426 14.03 -15.65 -22.03
N ASN A 427 15.16 -16.04 -22.62
CA ASN A 427 16.17 -16.84 -21.93
C ASN A 427 17.27 -15.91 -21.39
N TYR A 428 17.26 -15.69 -20.07
CA TYR A 428 18.29 -14.90 -19.41
C TYR A 428 19.53 -15.76 -19.19
N LYS A 429 20.72 -15.16 -19.34
CA LYS A 429 21.97 -15.85 -19.00
C LYS A 429 21.98 -16.14 -17.50
N PRO A 430 22.40 -17.36 -17.07
CA PRO A 430 22.54 -17.69 -15.66
C PRO A 430 23.39 -16.65 -14.91
N ARG A 431 23.03 -16.38 -13.66
CA ARG A 431 23.74 -15.46 -12.77
C ARG A 431 24.01 -16.11 -11.44
N GLN A 432 24.99 -15.56 -10.71
CA GLN A 432 25.20 -15.94 -9.33
C GLN A 432 24.07 -15.35 -8.47
N PHE A 433 23.45 -16.22 -7.69
CA PHE A 433 22.51 -15.89 -6.63
C PHE A 433 23.10 -16.39 -5.32
N SER A 434 23.08 -15.57 -4.28
CA SER A 434 23.49 -15.93 -2.93
C SER A 434 22.25 -16.08 -2.06
N THR A 435 22.26 -17.07 -1.18
CA THR A 435 21.17 -17.37 -0.26
C THR A 435 21.62 -17.12 1.18
N TYR A 436 20.68 -16.71 2.02
CA TYR A 436 20.84 -16.67 3.46
C TYR A 436 19.57 -17.23 4.08
N TYR A 437 19.61 -18.50 4.51
CA TYR A 437 18.47 -19.17 5.09
C TYR A 437 18.03 -18.52 6.42
N ARG A 438 16.74 -18.19 6.55
CA ARG A 438 16.12 -17.55 7.71
C ARG A 438 15.21 -18.53 8.45
N PRO A 439 15.75 -19.34 9.38
CA PRO A 439 14.97 -20.39 10.06
C PRO A 439 13.81 -19.83 10.88
N LEU A 440 13.88 -18.58 11.36
CA LEU A 440 12.80 -17.95 12.13
C LEU A 440 11.52 -17.71 11.33
N LEU A 441 11.56 -17.78 10.00
CA LEU A 441 10.39 -17.64 9.13
C LEU A 441 9.65 -18.97 8.93
N VAL A 442 10.24 -20.09 9.37
CA VAL A 442 9.76 -21.45 9.16
C VAL A 442 9.49 -22.09 10.51
N LYS A 443 8.29 -22.65 10.70
CA LYS A 443 7.96 -23.46 11.87
C LYS A 443 7.76 -24.91 11.47
N ASN A 444 8.16 -25.83 12.34
CA ASN A 444 7.91 -27.26 12.22
C ASN A 444 6.90 -27.75 13.27
N PHE A 445 6.55 -29.03 13.22
CA PHE A 445 5.55 -29.63 14.11
C PHE A 445 5.89 -29.48 15.61
N ASP A 446 7.12 -29.83 16.01
CA ASP A 446 7.55 -29.74 17.42
C ASP A 446 7.43 -28.31 17.97
N GLN A 447 7.76 -27.32 17.15
CA GLN A 447 7.61 -25.91 17.51
C GLN A 447 6.13 -25.53 17.66
N ILE A 448 5.23 -26.04 16.81
CA ILE A 448 3.79 -25.84 16.96
C ILE A 448 3.27 -26.47 18.26
N GLN A 449 3.70 -27.69 18.59
CA GLN A 449 3.35 -28.34 19.86
C GLN A 449 3.80 -27.52 21.06
N GLY A 450 5.00 -26.94 21.00
CA GLY A 450 5.50 -25.99 21.99
C GLY A 450 4.62 -24.74 22.11
N ILE A 451 4.20 -24.16 20.99
CA ILE A 451 3.32 -22.97 20.94
C ILE A 451 1.95 -23.29 21.54
N ILE A 452 1.36 -24.45 21.23
CA ILE A 452 0.07 -24.87 21.79
C ILE A 452 0.13 -24.96 23.32
N LYS A 453 1.21 -25.54 23.86
CA LYS A 453 1.41 -25.69 25.32
C LYS A 453 1.69 -24.36 26.02
N ALA A 454 2.53 -23.51 25.42
CA ALA A 454 3.00 -22.28 26.04
C ALA A 454 2.10 -21.06 25.78
N GLN A 455 1.32 -21.08 24.70
CA GLN A 455 0.47 -19.97 24.23
C GLN A 455 1.22 -18.62 24.12
N ASN A 456 2.51 -18.69 23.75
CA ASN A 456 3.40 -17.54 23.66
C ASN A 456 3.37 -16.87 22.28
N GLU A 457 2.97 -17.57 21.22
CA GLU A 457 2.80 -17.07 19.85
C GLU A 457 1.33 -17.22 19.40
N THR A 458 0.86 -16.34 18.54
CA THR A 458 -0.50 -16.40 17.98
C THR A 458 -0.53 -17.31 16.76
N LEU A 459 -1.38 -18.34 16.77
CA LEU A 459 -1.59 -19.22 15.62
C LEU A 459 -2.75 -18.71 14.76
N ILE A 460 -2.52 -18.59 13.45
CA ILE A 460 -3.54 -18.16 12.49
C ILE A 460 -3.77 -19.26 11.45
N ASP A 461 -5.02 -19.70 11.35
CA ASP A 461 -5.47 -20.65 10.33
C ASP A 461 -5.98 -19.87 9.11
N ALA A 462 -5.30 -20.04 7.98
CA ALA A 462 -5.62 -19.37 6.72
C ALA A 462 -6.60 -20.15 5.82
N ARG A 463 -7.15 -21.27 6.29
CA ARG A 463 -8.17 -22.05 5.56
C ARG A 463 -9.51 -21.32 5.56
N GLU A 464 -10.40 -21.69 4.64
CA GLU A 464 -11.76 -21.15 4.65
C GLU A 464 -12.51 -21.61 5.90
N GLN A 465 -13.53 -20.85 6.29
CA GLN A 465 -14.29 -21.08 7.53
C GLN A 465 -14.85 -22.51 7.61
N THR A 466 -15.35 -23.05 6.49
CA THR A 466 -15.91 -24.41 6.42
C THR A 466 -14.87 -25.49 6.72
N GLU A 467 -13.63 -25.33 6.25
CA GLU A 467 -12.53 -26.25 6.54
C GLU A 467 -12.05 -26.14 7.99
N TYR A 468 -12.14 -24.94 8.57
CA TYR A 468 -11.79 -24.70 9.98
C TYR A 468 -12.79 -25.39 10.92
N GLU A 469 -14.09 -25.32 10.61
CA GLU A 469 -15.17 -25.95 11.40
C GLU A 469 -15.07 -27.48 11.43
N GLN A 470 -14.50 -28.08 10.39
CA GLN A 470 -14.24 -29.53 10.32
C GLN A 470 -13.11 -29.99 11.26
N GLY A 471 -12.33 -29.06 11.82
CA GLY A 471 -11.25 -29.35 12.76
C GLY A 471 -10.07 -28.42 12.56
N PHE A 472 -9.45 -27.98 13.65
CA PHE A 472 -8.36 -26.98 13.62
C PHE A 472 -7.31 -27.25 14.70
N ILE A 473 -6.11 -26.65 14.53
CA ILE A 473 -5.05 -26.72 15.53
C ILE A 473 -5.48 -25.91 16.76
N PRO A 474 -5.44 -26.45 17.99
CA PRO A 474 -5.84 -25.73 19.19
C PRO A 474 -5.24 -24.34 19.30
N THR A 475 -6.01 -23.40 19.87
CA THR A 475 -5.64 -22.00 20.09
C THR A 475 -5.46 -21.17 18.81
N SER A 476 -5.62 -21.77 17.63
CA SER A 476 -5.59 -21.03 16.37
C SER A 476 -6.82 -20.15 16.18
N ILE A 477 -6.63 -19.05 15.47
CA ILE A 477 -7.66 -18.09 15.09
C ILE A 477 -7.84 -18.18 13.58
N ASN A 478 -9.06 -18.45 13.12
CA ASN A 478 -9.33 -18.49 11.69
C ASN A 478 -9.40 -17.09 11.08
N ILE A 479 -8.60 -16.89 10.03
CA ILE A 479 -8.65 -15.75 9.11
C ILE A 479 -8.78 -16.34 7.70
N PRO A 480 -10.00 -16.51 7.19
CA PRO A 480 -10.22 -17.10 5.88
C PRO A 480 -9.40 -16.42 4.79
N PHE A 481 -8.73 -17.18 3.94
CA PHE A 481 -7.92 -16.62 2.85
C PHE A 481 -8.73 -15.65 1.97
N SER A 482 -9.97 -16.03 1.63
CA SER A 482 -10.90 -15.19 0.88
C SER A 482 -11.17 -13.82 1.52
N SER A 483 -11.14 -13.72 2.86
CA SER A 483 -11.42 -12.47 3.58
C SER A 483 -10.38 -11.38 3.36
N LEU A 484 -9.16 -11.73 2.93
CA LEU A 484 -8.07 -10.79 2.68
C LEU A 484 -8.26 -9.99 1.38
N PHE A 485 -9.20 -10.39 0.54
CA PHE A 485 -9.39 -9.83 -0.79
C PHE A 485 -10.78 -9.21 -0.92
N ASP A 486 -10.86 -8.15 -1.72
CA ASP A 486 -12.14 -7.60 -2.11
C ASP A 486 -12.86 -8.57 -3.08
N PRO A 487 -14.11 -8.95 -2.79
CA PRO A 487 -14.81 -9.98 -3.56
C PRO A 487 -15.13 -9.55 -4.99
N THR A 488 -15.18 -8.24 -5.27
CA THR A 488 -15.54 -7.67 -6.57
C THR A 488 -14.29 -7.45 -7.42
N THR A 489 -13.34 -6.68 -6.90
CA THR A 489 -12.12 -6.27 -7.60
C THR A 489 -11.04 -7.35 -7.57
N LYS A 490 -11.15 -8.33 -6.67
CA LYS A 490 -10.17 -9.40 -6.42
C LYS A 490 -8.80 -8.91 -5.94
N LEU A 491 -8.68 -7.61 -5.66
CA LEU A 491 -7.47 -7.01 -5.11
C LEU A 491 -7.33 -7.37 -3.63
N LEU A 492 -6.09 -7.41 -3.14
CA LEU A 492 -5.81 -7.42 -1.72
C LEU A 492 -6.46 -6.17 -1.09
N LYS A 493 -7.16 -6.37 0.02
CA LYS A 493 -7.77 -5.29 0.81
C LYS A 493 -6.74 -4.26 1.25
N THR A 494 -7.21 -3.04 1.54
CA THR A 494 -6.31 -1.98 2.00
C THR A 494 -5.71 -2.32 3.36
N GLN A 495 -4.64 -1.62 3.76
CA GLN A 495 -4.03 -1.86 5.07
C GLN A 495 -5.03 -1.60 6.21
N GLU A 496 -5.91 -0.62 6.07
CA GLU A 496 -6.96 -0.28 7.04
C GLU A 496 -7.99 -1.41 7.17
N GLU A 497 -8.51 -1.91 6.04
CA GLU A 497 -9.45 -3.04 6.04
C GLU A 497 -8.80 -4.31 6.61
N LEU A 498 -7.54 -4.57 6.26
CA LEU A 498 -6.80 -5.71 6.81
C LEU A 498 -6.58 -5.54 8.32
N LEU A 499 -6.18 -4.35 8.79
CA LEU A 499 -6.05 -4.06 10.21
C LEU A 499 -7.36 -4.32 10.95
N GLU A 500 -8.49 -3.87 10.42
CA GLU A 500 -9.81 -4.13 10.99
C GLU A 500 -10.12 -5.64 11.07
N ILE A 501 -9.79 -6.41 10.03
CA ILE A 501 -9.95 -7.88 10.04
C ILE A 501 -9.15 -8.51 11.18
N PHE A 502 -7.88 -8.15 11.34
CA PHE A 502 -7.03 -8.75 12.40
C PHE A 502 -7.38 -8.23 13.80
N GLU A 503 -7.69 -6.95 13.96
CA GLU A 503 -8.09 -6.33 15.24
C GLU A 503 -9.45 -6.86 15.72
N SER A 504 -10.41 -7.08 14.83
CA SER A 504 -11.71 -7.69 15.18
C SER A 504 -11.59 -9.09 15.78
N LYS A 505 -10.45 -9.76 15.54
CA LYS A 505 -10.10 -11.07 16.09
C LYS A 505 -9.11 -10.98 17.27
N ASN A 506 -8.86 -9.77 17.78
CA ASN A 506 -7.93 -9.48 18.87
C ASN A 506 -6.49 -9.94 18.60
N ILE A 507 -6.03 -9.86 17.34
CA ILE A 507 -4.68 -10.25 16.97
C ILE A 507 -3.72 -9.08 17.21
N ASP A 508 -2.77 -9.26 18.15
CA ASP A 508 -1.71 -8.28 18.42
C ASP A 508 -0.54 -8.45 17.44
N LEU A 509 -0.38 -7.49 16.54
CA LEU A 509 0.68 -7.46 15.52
C LEU A 509 2.10 -7.32 16.10
N CYS A 510 2.23 -6.94 17.39
CA CYS A 510 3.52 -6.85 18.08
C CYS A 510 3.99 -8.22 18.58
N ARG A 511 3.11 -9.21 18.72
CA ARG A 511 3.45 -10.57 19.16
C ARG A 511 4.00 -11.42 18.01
N PRO A 512 4.75 -12.50 18.30
CA PRO A 512 5.07 -13.47 17.26
C PRO A 512 3.79 -14.17 16.78
N ILE A 513 3.66 -14.28 15.46
CA ILE A 513 2.52 -14.86 14.78
C ILE A 513 3.02 -16.00 13.90
N VAL A 514 2.27 -17.10 13.88
CA VAL A 514 2.51 -18.23 12.99
C VAL A 514 1.27 -18.50 12.16
N THR A 515 1.37 -18.44 10.84
CA THR A 515 0.27 -18.77 9.93
C THR A 515 0.40 -20.20 9.42
N TYR A 516 -0.72 -20.88 9.21
CA TYR A 516 -0.74 -22.22 8.62
C TYR A 516 -1.98 -22.46 7.75
N CYS A 517 -1.86 -23.44 6.86
CA CYS A 517 -2.96 -24.05 6.10
C CYS A 517 -2.48 -25.42 5.62
N VAL A 518 -3.33 -26.21 4.96
CA VAL A 518 -3.03 -27.61 4.58
C VAL A 518 -1.70 -27.80 3.84
N LYS A 519 -1.40 -26.97 2.83
CA LYS A 519 -0.20 -27.11 1.97
C LYS A 519 0.76 -25.92 2.05
N SER A 520 0.65 -25.11 3.10
CA SER A 520 1.48 -23.90 3.29
C SER A 520 1.35 -22.80 2.21
N ILE A 521 0.34 -22.90 1.33
CA ILE A 521 0.13 -21.98 0.21
C ILE A 521 -0.66 -20.74 0.66
N ARG A 522 -1.91 -20.91 1.10
CA ARG A 522 -2.79 -19.81 1.54
C ARG A 522 -2.20 -19.01 2.71
N CYS A 523 -1.56 -19.69 3.65
CA CYS A 523 -0.93 -19.04 4.79
C CYS A 523 0.30 -18.20 4.41
N SER A 524 0.92 -18.43 3.25
CA SER A 524 1.95 -17.52 2.70
C SER A 524 1.33 -16.17 2.31
N ALA A 525 0.09 -16.16 1.80
CA ALA A 525 -0.65 -14.93 1.53
C ALA A 525 -1.09 -14.22 2.81
N THR A 526 -1.59 -14.95 3.81
CA THR A 526 -1.88 -14.37 5.14
C THR A 526 -0.63 -13.80 5.80
N LYS A 527 0.50 -14.49 5.67
CA LYS A 527 1.81 -14.00 6.15
C LYS A 527 2.23 -12.73 5.42
N PHE A 528 2.02 -12.65 4.10
CA PHE A 528 2.22 -11.43 3.33
C PHE A 528 1.33 -10.29 3.84
N ALA A 529 0.03 -10.52 4.03
CA ALA A 529 -0.91 -9.50 4.51
C ALA A 529 -0.52 -8.97 5.90
N LEU A 530 -0.06 -9.84 6.80
CA LEU A 530 0.47 -9.46 8.12
C LEU A 530 1.76 -8.63 8.03
N ASP A 531 2.74 -9.08 7.23
CA ASP A 531 3.95 -8.28 6.96
C ASP A 531 3.58 -6.89 6.43
N TYR A 532 2.57 -6.87 5.56
CA TYR A 532 2.13 -5.69 4.85
C TYR A 532 1.46 -4.64 5.74
N ILE A 533 0.68 -5.06 6.73
CA ILE A 533 0.13 -4.16 7.77
C ILE A 533 1.14 -3.88 8.91
N GLY A 534 2.34 -4.45 8.83
CA GLY A 534 3.49 -4.10 9.66
C GLY A 534 3.80 -5.04 10.82
N ALA A 535 3.23 -6.26 10.84
CA ALA A 535 3.69 -7.30 11.75
C ALA A 535 5.15 -7.65 11.46
N LYS A 536 5.98 -7.76 12.50
CA LYS A 536 7.43 -7.92 12.35
C LYS A 536 7.93 -9.36 12.53
N ARG A 537 7.14 -10.19 13.22
CA ARG A 537 7.54 -11.55 13.63
C ARG A 537 6.51 -12.56 13.14
N VAL A 538 6.45 -12.76 11.83
CA VAL A 538 5.48 -13.68 11.21
C VAL A 538 6.21 -14.84 10.55
N ALA A 539 5.94 -16.05 11.02
CA ALA A 539 6.45 -17.30 10.48
C ALA A 539 5.33 -18.12 9.82
N VAL A 540 5.71 -19.08 8.98
CA VAL A 540 4.78 -20.04 8.37
C VAL A 540 5.08 -21.42 8.92
N TYR A 541 4.04 -22.12 9.40
CA TYR A 541 4.13 -23.55 9.69
C TYR A 541 4.10 -24.34 8.40
N ILE A 542 5.16 -25.11 8.15
CA ILE A 542 5.27 -25.96 6.97
C ILE A 542 4.77 -27.35 7.31
N ILE A 543 3.58 -27.67 6.78
CA ILE A 543 2.97 -28.99 6.91
C ILE A 543 3.58 -29.93 5.87
N ARG A 544 4.28 -30.97 6.35
CA ARG A 544 4.74 -32.10 5.52
C ARG A 544 3.60 -33.10 5.39
N SER A 545 3.30 -33.48 4.15
CA SER A 545 2.06 -34.18 3.74
C SER A 545 1.95 -35.65 4.15
N ASP A 546 2.79 -36.14 5.06
CA ASP A 546 2.79 -37.52 5.54
C ASP A 546 2.31 -37.67 6.99
N LEU A 547 2.23 -36.61 7.80
CA LEU A 547 2.00 -36.76 9.25
C LEU A 547 1.11 -35.71 9.91
N ALA A 548 0.95 -34.49 9.39
CA ALA A 548 0.41 -33.40 10.23
C ALA A 548 -1.10 -33.46 10.54
N PHE A 549 -1.92 -34.09 9.70
CA PHE A 549 -3.34 -34.29 10.03
C PHE A 549 -3.59 -35.54 10.86
N ASP A 550 -2.65 -36.50 10.86
CA ASP A 550 -2.71 -37.72 11.69
C ASP A 550 -2.09 -37.46 13.08
N ASP A 551 -0.99 -36.72 13.16
CA ASP A 551 -0.29 -36.38 14.41
C ASP A 551 -0.96 -35.24 15.19
N CYS A 552 -1.78 -34.39 14.54
CA CYS A 552 -2.65 -33.45 15.23
C CYS A 552 -3.97 -34.11 15.70
N ARG A 553 -4.32 -35.35 15.32
CA ARG A 553 -5.62 -35.97 15.69
C ARG A 553 -5.87 -36.00 17.19
N GLU A 554 -4.83 -36.19 18.01
CA GLU A 554 -4.97 -36.20 19.46
C GLU A 554 -5.29 -34.82 20.06
N ASN A 555 -5.05 -33.74 19.32
CA ASN A 555 -5.23 -32.37 19.78
C ASN A 555 -6.25 -31.56 18.95
N ILE A 556 -6.78 -32.05 17.82
CA ILE A 556 -7.78 -31.31 17.03
C ILE A 556 -9.07 -31.13 17.83
N LYS A 557 -9.53 -29.88 17.96
CA LYS A 557 -10.89 -29.59 18.44
C LYS A 557 -11.86 -29.63 17.25
N TYR A 558 -12.91 -30.43 17.39
CA TYR A 558 -14.01 -30.49 16.43
C TYR A 558 -15.13 -29.54 16.88
N GLY A 559 -15.76 -28.83 15.94
CA GLY A 559 -16.94 -28.01 16.22
C GLY A 559 -18.18 -28.86 16.55
N GLU A 560 -19.16 -28.30 17.26
CA GLU A 560 -20.47 -28.94 17.45
C GLU A 560 -21.21 -28.98 16.10
N VAL A 561 -21.32 -30.16 15.50
CA VAL A 561 -22.05 -30.35 14.23
C VAL A 561 -23.52 -30.63 14.54
N SER A 562 -24.43 -29.77 14.04
CA SER A 562 -25.86 -30.07 14.03
C SER A 562 -26.17 -31.10 12.94
N ALA A 563 -26.69 -32.27 13.34
CA ALA A 563 -27.04 -33.36 12.43
C ALA A 563 -28.16 -32.98 11.46
N LYS A 564 -27.87 -32.77 10.18
CA LYS A 564 -28.88 -32.87 9.10
C LYS A 564 -28.32 -33.45 7.79
N SER A 565 -29.09 -34.44 7.31
CA SER A 565 -29.15 -35.13 6.00
C SER A 565 -27.95 -35.97 5.53
N VAL A 566 -28.12 -37.29 5.63
CA VAL A 566 -27.31 -38.33 4.99
C VAL A 566 -27.73 -38.47 3.51
N PRO A 567 -26.81 -38.50 2.53
CA PRO A 567 -27.13 -38.77 1.12
C PRO A 567 -27.51 -40.25 0.87
N GLU A 568 -28.49 -40.50 -0.01
CA GLU A 568 -29.06 -41.82 -0.40
C GLU A 568 -28.00 -42.88 -0.78
N GLN A 569 -26.85 -42.45 -1.32
CA GLN A 569 -25.74 -43.31 -1.72
C GLN A 569 -25.03 -43.98 -0.52
N VAL A 570 -25.09 -43.33 0.65
CA VAL A 570 -24.53 -43.84 1.91
C VAL A 570 -25.44 -44.92 2.52
N GLU A 571 -26.76 -44.81 2.29
CA GLU A 571 -27.74 -45.82 2.72
C GLU A 571 -27.61 -47.11 1.90
N MET A 572 -27.31 -47.00 0.60
CA MET A 572 -26.97 -48.15 -0.24
C MET A 572 -25.67 -48.85 0.19
N PHE A 573 -24.64 -48.09 0.55
CA PHE A 573 -23.35 -48.65 0.99
C PHE A 573 -23.45 -49.36 2.35
N ASN A 574 -24.23 -48.79 3.29
CA ASN A 574 -24.50 -49.42 4.58
C ASN A 574 -25.33 -50.71 4.45
N ASN A 575 -26.31 -50.75 3.54
CA ASN A 575 -27.06 -51.99 3.24
C ASN A 575 -26.16 -53.09 2.65
N TYR A 576 -25.12 -52.73 1.90
CA TYR A 576 -24.14 -53.69 1.39
C TYR A 576 -23.25 -54.26 2.51
N LEU A 577 -22.70 -53.40 3.38
CA LEU A 577 -21.85 -53.82 4.51
C LEU A 577 -22.58 -54.75 5.49
N THR A 578 -23.86 -54.48 5.74
CA THR A 578 -24.69 -55.30 6.65
C THR A 578 -24.92 -56.72 6.10
N ASN A 579 -24.90 -56.89 4.77
CA ASN A 579 -25.00 -58.21 4.14
C ASN A 579 -23.66 -58.96 4.13
N VAL A 580 -22.53 -58.25 4.06
CA VAL A 580 -21.18 -58.83 4.02
C VAL A 580 -20.76 -59.42 5.37
N GLU A 581 -21.12 -58.79 6.50
CA GLU A 581 -20.79 -59.30 7.85
C GLU A 581 -21.46 -60.66 8.20
N SER A 582 -22.43 -61.12 7.40
CA SER A 582 -23.16 -62.36 7.66
C SER A 582 -22.62 -63.62 6.97
N SER A 583 -21.53 -63.51 6.18
CA SER A 583 -21.01 -64.62 5.39
C SER A 583 -19.53 -64.89 5.65
N SER A 584 -19.23 -66.08 6.18
CA SER A 584 -17.87 -66.59 6.38
C SER A 584 -17.26 -66.99 5.03
N PHE A 585 -16.26 -66.24 4.56
CA PHE A 585 -15.65 -66.46 3.25
C PHE A 585 -14.69 -67.66 3.23
N SER A 586 -14.88 -68.53 2.24
CA SER A 586 -13.86 -69.46 1.73
C SER A 586 -13.38 -68.96 0.35
N THR A 587 -12.14 -69.28 -0.02
CA THR A 587 -11.33 -68.59 -1.04
C THR A 587 -11.75 -68.80 -2.51
N GLU A 588 -13.00 -69.12 -2.82
CA GLU A 588 -13.51 -69.23 -4.20
C GLU A 588 -14.93 -68.64 -4.38
N ASP A 589 -15.26 -67.57 -3.67
CA ASP A 589 -16.66 -67.13 -3.59
C ASP A 589 -17.10 -66.12 -4.67
N GLU A 590 -18.35 -66.25 -5.12
CA GLU A 590 -19.02 -65.53 -6.21
C GLU A 590 -19.12 -64.00 -6.00
N SER A 591 -18.76 -63.49 -4.82
CA SER A 591 -18.81 -62.07 -4.49
C SER A 591 -17.79 -61.23 -5.25
N SER A 592 -16.63 -61.79 -5.60
CA SER A 592 -15.66 -61.12 -6.49
C SER A 592 -16.18 -61.05 -7.93
N LYS A 593 -17.01 -62.00 -8.36
CA LYS A 593 -17.68 -61.96 -9.67
C LYS A 593 -18.80 -60.91 -9.68
N ALA A 594 -19.57 -60.77 -8.61
CA ALA A 594 -20.62 -59.75 -8.51
C ALA A 594 -20.05 -58.32 -8.48
N PHE A 595 -18.89 -58.11 -7.83
CA PHE A 595 -18.19 -56.81 -7.84
C PHE A 595 -17.63 -56.48 -9.22
N ILE A 596 -17.13 -57.47 -9.96
CA ILE A 596 -16.68 -57.28 -11.35
C ILE A 596 -17.87 -57.07 -12.30
N GLU A 597 -19.01 -57.74 -12.09
CA GLU A 597 -20.22 -57.57 -12.91
C GLU A 597 -20.90 -56.20 -12.71
N LEU A 598 -20.85 -55.61 -11.51
CA LEU A 598 -21.40 -54.27 -11.25
C LEU A 598 -20.70 -53.16 -12.05
N PHE A 599 -19.44 -53.40 -12.45
CA PHE A 599 -18.64 -52.49 -13.28
C PHE A 599 -18.46 -52.98 -14.73
N ALA A 600 -19.00 -54.16 -15.08
CA ALA A 600 -18.88 -54.76 -16.41
C ALA A 600 -20.13 -54.60 -17.28
N ASP A 601 -21.09 -53.76 -16.90
CA ASP A 601 -22.29 -53.51 -17.70
C ASP A 601 -22.08 -52.51 -18.85
N ASP A 602 -20.84 -52.41 -19.34
CA ASP A 602 -20.55 -51.83 -20.64
C ASP A 602 -19.56 -52.72 -21.41
N LYS A 603 -20.12 -53.75 -22.07
CA LYS A 603 -19.42 -54.85 -22.76
C LYS A 603 -18.59 -54.45 -24.01
N THR A 604 -17.96 -53.27 -24.04
CA THR A 604 -17.12 -52.83 -25.17
C THR A 604 -15.76 -52.22 -24.79
N LEU A 605 -15.16 -52.59 -23.65
CA LEU A 605 -14.04 -51.81 -23.08
C LEU A 605 -12.68 -52.51 -22.96
N ALA A 606 -12.43 -53.63 -23.63
CA ALA A 606 -11.14 -54.33 -23.55
C ALA A 606 -10.32 -54.28 -24.86
N LYS A 607 -9.87 -53.09 -25.31
CA LYS A 607 -8.77 -52.95 -26.30
C LYS A 607 -8.04 -51.58 -26.24
N SER A 608 -7.20 -51.34 -25.24
CA SER A 608 -5.93 -50.55 -25.34
C SER A 608 -5.35 -50.23 -23.95
N GLY A 609 -4.01 -50.24 -23.83
CA GLY A 609 -3.28 -50.01 -22.57
C GLY A 609 -3.38 -48.60 -21.97
N GLU A 610 -3.94 -47.61 -22.69
CA GLU A 610 -4.19 -46.26 -22.16
C GLU A 610 -5.31 -46.22 -21.11
N ARG A 611 -6.18 -47.25 -21.05
CA ARG A 611 -7.35 -47.27 -20.17
C ARG A 611 -7.12 -47.85 -18.78
N LEU A 612 -6.00 -48.53 -18.57
CA LEU A 612 -5.61 -49.04 -17.25
C LEU A 612 -5.22 -47.87 -16.31
N GLU A 613 -4.65 -46.79 -16.85
CA GLU A 613 -4.36 -45.56 -16.11
C GLU A 613 -5.64 -44.78 -15.74
N GLU A 614 -6.67 -44.78 -16.59
CA GLU A 614 -7.97 -44.18 -16.25
C GLU A 614 -8.69 -44.98 -15.17
N ILE A 615 -8.69 -46.31 -15.27
CA ILE A 615 -9.27 -47.19 -14.25
C ILE A 615 -8.51 -47.04 -12.93
N LEU A 616 -7.17 -46.93 -12.95
CA LEU A 616 -6.37 -46.66 -11.76
C LEU A 616 -6.66 -45.28 -11.17
N LYS A 617 -6.85 -44.24 -12.00
CA LYS A 617 -7.25 -42.91 -11.54
C LYS A 617 -8.64 -42.88 -10.93
N ASP A 618 -9.59 -43.62 -11.51
CA ASP A 618 -10.93 -43.75 -10.93
C ASP A 618 -10.90 -44.57 -9.63
N PHE A 619 -10.03 -45.59 -9.53
CA PHE A 619 -9.79 -46.32 -8.28
C PHE A 619 -9.13 -45.44 -7.20
N GLU A 620 -8.14 -44.64 -7.58
CA GLU A 620 -7.49 -43.66 -6.69
C GLU A 620 -8.51 -42.60 -6.23
N ARG A 621 -9.38 -42.12 -7.12
CA ARG A 621 -10.46 -41.19 -6.78
C ARG A 621 -11.48 -41.82 -5.84
N ILE A 622 -11.86 -43.08 -6.08
CA ILE A 622 -12.77 -43.82 -5.19
C ILE A 622 -12.13 -44.01 -3.82
N ILE A 623 -10.82 -44.30 -3.73
CA ILE A 623 -10.11 -44.39 -2.45
C ILE A 623 -10.02 -43.03 -1.75
N GLU A 624 -9.81 -41.94 -2.50
CA GLU A 624 -9.87 -40.58 -1.96
C GLU A 624 -11.26 -40.26 -1.40
N ASP A 625 -12.32 -40.53 -2.17
CA ASP A 625 -13.72 -40.33 -1.76
C ASP A 625 -14.11 -41.22 -0.56
N LEU A 626 -13.62 -42.47 -0.49
CA LEU A 626 -13.85 -43.38 0.64
C LEU A 626 -13.11 -42.93 1.90
N ASN A 627 -11.88 -42.43 1.75
CA ASN A 627 -11.10 -41.87 2.84
C ASN A 627 -11.75 -40.60 3.38
N GLU A 628 -12.28 -39.76 2.50
CA GLU A 628 -13.03 -38.55 2.87
C GLU A 628 -14.34 -38.92 3.59
N TRP A 629 -15.07 -39.92 3.10
CA TRP A 629 -16.30 -40.40 3.74
C TRP A 629 -16.05 -41.05 5.10
N CYS A 630 -15.02 -41.89 5.24
CA CYS A 630 -14.62 -42.49 6.52
C CYS A 630 -14.18 -41.42 7.53
N TYR A 631 -13.50 -40.39 7.04
CA TYR A 631 -13.11 -39.20 7.81
C TYR A 631 -14.33 -38.43 8.33
N PHE A 632 -15.36 -38.23 7.52
CA PHE A 632 -16.59 -37.53 7.94
C PHE A 632 -17.50 -38.35 8.88
N ASN A 633 -17.45 -39.69 8.81
CA ASN A 633 -18.37 -40.57 9.55
C ASN A 633 -17.71 -41.34 10.71
N LYS A 634 -16.45 -41.04 11.05
CA LYS A 634 -15.73 -41.63 12.19
C LYS A 634 -15.59 -43.18 12.12
N VAL A 635 -15.43 -43.73 10.92
CA VAL A 635 -15.21 -45.18 10.72
C VAL A 635 -13.71 -45.50 10.78
N ASN A 636 -13.34 -46.59 11.48
CA ASN A 636 -11.95 -47.00 11.64
C ASN A 636 -11.40 -47.60 10.33
N ILE A 637 -10.46 -46.89 9.71
CA ILE A 637 -9.85 -47.19 8.42
C ILE A 637 -9.07 -48.52 8.41
N ASN A 638 -8.66 -49.04 9.57
CA ASN A 638 -7.88 -50.27 9.67
C ASN A 638 -8.68 -51.51 9.25
N SER A 639 -10.02 -51.47 9.29
CA SER A 639 -10.86 -52.57 8.82
C SER A 639 -11.00 -52.62 7.29
N ILE A 640 -10.76 -51.49 6.60
CA ILE A 640 -10.92 -51.35 5.14
C ILE A 640 -9.57 -51.54 4.42
N ARG A 641 -8.46 -51.19 5.08
CA ARG A 641 -7.08 -51.32 4.56
C ARG A 641 -6.60 -52.74 4.28
N HIS A 642 -7.27 -53.76 4.82
CA HIS A 642 -6.94 -55.16 4.56
C HIS A 642 -7.74 -55.73 3.37
N PHE A 643 -8.76 -55.00 2.91
CA PHE A 643 -9.67 -55.38 1.82
C PHE A 643 -9.42 -54.58 0.53
N LEU A 644 -9.07 -53.29 0.64
CA LEU A 644 -8.40 -52.51 -0.43
C LEU A 644 -6.99 -53.04 -0.67
#